data_AF-A0A6N6S9U6-F1
#
_entry.id   AF-A0A6N6S9U6-F1
#
_cell.length_a   1.000
_cell.length_b   1.000
_cell.length_c   1.000
_cell.angle_alpha   90.00
_cell.angle_beta   90.00
_cell.angle_gamma   90.00
#
_symmetry.space_group_name_H-M   'P 1'
#
loop_
_entity.id
_entity.type
_entity.pdbx_description
1 polymer ?
#
loop_
_entity_poly.entity_id
_entity_poly.type
_entity_poly.pdbx_seq_one_letter_code
_entity_poly.pdbx_strand_id
1 'polypeptide(L)'
;MLCWSAAAVMFGNGDTLPLAITGLESSVENGRTYLSAVSANGGALLRFEIGSAGTLVAQGSLPLPAGQNVADGLIEVAVGGRSYFAPLAPLASAIPGLTLFDPTGGSDIVLGDAGTRIASVAAVDVGGASFLLVAHADSGAVDTFARTGSGPFALATRTTAQPGGTGLAALVVASAGGTAYVITALAADDSIRSSRILADGSLAEVDRDGAPGGLGLDAPSATGWTTLDGETYVLQAGAGSSSLSVLRLETDGRLTPTDHVVDNLATRFQSVTALAIVEDGTRRYVIAGGADGGLSAFALLPGGRLYHLGAIADTASLTLAAVSEVAAAMAGGRIQIFAASGSEVGFTHLELALGITGDIVAGTDAGERISGTTGADILLDGAGSDVLIGGSGADVFVLDYDGASDTIADFDPAMDRLDLSGWTLLRSADQLDVTATTFGAMIRYRGEVLHIHSVQGTQLTAADFARIGVANLDRILTGFVDGAELEGTASNDRLTGTAAKDRLIGYDGNDILDGAGGADTLIGGTGLDCADFSWATTALSIALDSPDLNTGAALDVIFESVEGVFAGSGDDSVTGNAANNDLRGEGGNDSLLGGGGNDTLNGGSGADVLDGGSGTDTVSYQDAGGGVRVDFLHPSLNLGEALGDSFASVENIVGSTLADNLRGGYGTNVIEGGAGDDWLFGRWGNDRIYGQGGNDVLLGGAHQDILDGGTGTDTANYRESYVGIRVDLADASVNTGIAAGDTLISIEDLYGSAKDDSLRGNNGANTIDGWTGNDNLYGRGGDDRLIGGQGDDKLWGGAGADTFVFDAGADRVEDFTAVQNDRIAIDKALIGGSVLTGAEIVASYASVVGGMVVFDFGSGNTLTLETLASTAGLDAYVFAF
;
A
#
# COMPACT_ATOMS: atom_id res chain seq x y z
N MET A 1 21.02 31.59 13.16
CA MET A 1 19.56 31.55 13.37
C MET A 1 18.92 32.33 12.23
N LEU A 2 18.12 31.68 11.38
CA LEU A 2 17.39 32.37 10.30
C LEU A 2 16.44 33.39 10.92
N CYS A 3 16.41 34.60 10.38
CA CYS A 3 15.43 35.60 10.77
C CYS A 3 14.26 35.51 9.81
N TRP A 4 13.23 34.76 10.20
CA TRP A 4 11.94 34.75 9.51
C TRP A 4 11.19 36.03 9.85
N SER A 5 10.74 36.78 8.84
CA SER A 5 9.71 37.80 9.04
C SER A 5 8.41 37.28 8.44
N ALA A 6 7.36 37.26 9.25
CA ALA A 6 6.06 36.70 8.88
C ALA A 6 4.99 37.79 8.89
N ALA A 7 4.12 37.76 7.88
CA ALA A 7 2.85 38.48 7.88
C ALA A 7 1.75 37.58 7.31
N ALA A 8 0.66 37.42 8.05
CA ALA A 8 -0.56 36.89 7.46
C ALA A 8 -1.12 37.92 6.47
N VAL A 9 -1.24 37.55 5.21
CA VAL A 9 -1.81 38.41 4.18
C VAL A 9 -3.30 38.13 4.10
N MET A 10 -4.07 38.88 4.88
CA MET A 10 -5.53 38.92 4.76
C MET A 10 -5.89 39.95 3.69
N PHE A 11 -6.39 39.50 2.53
CA PHE A 11 -6.74 40.40 1.43
C PHE A 11 -7.88 41.36 1.81
N GLY A 12 -7.66 42.65 1.59
CA GLY A 12 -8.66 43.70 1.76
C GLY A 12 -8.89 44.46 0.46
N ASN A 13 -10.07 44.26 -0.15
CA ASN A 13 -10.82 45.24 -0.94
C ASN A 13 -12.22 44.66 -1.28
N GLY A 14 -13.15 44.69 -0.32
CA GLY A 14 -14.59 44.54 -0.58
C GLY A 14 -15.13 43.14 -0.89
N ASP A 15 -14.30 42.19 -1.31
CA ASP A 15 -14.70 40.78 -1.46
C ASP A 15 -14.39 40.00 -0.19
N THR A 16 -15.43 39.57 0.52
CA THR A 16 -15.31 38.62 1.62
C THR A 16 -14.87 37.27 1.05
N LEU A 17 -13.67 36.78 1.38
CA LEU A 17 -13.29 35.39 1.13
C LEU A 17 -13.66 34.53 2.34
N PRO A 18 -14.62 33.59 2.22
CA PRO A 18 -14.76 32.49 3.17
C PRO A 18 -13.90 31.26 2.80
N LEU A 19 -12.84 31.38 1.97
CA LEU A 19 -12.34 30.23 1.19
C LEU A 19 -10.88 29.83 1.48
N ALA A 20 -10.67 28.52 1.62
CA ALA A 20 -9.36 27.87 1.60
C ALA A 20 -8.72 28.02 0.22
N ILE A 21 -7.44 28.39 0.19
CA ILE A 21 -6.63 28.43 -1.03
C ILE A 21 -6.26 26.99 -1.38
N THR A 22 -6.57 26.59 -2.62
CA THR A 22 -6.38 25.22 -3.08
C THR A 22 -5.25 25.08 -4.09
N GLY A 23 -4.64 26.18 -4.51
CA GLY A 23 -3.49 26.15 -5.42
C GLY A 23 -2.66 27.43 -5.31
N LEU A 24 -1.35 27.29 -5.16
CA LEU A 24 -0.39 28.39 -5.17
C LEU A 24 0.76 28.07 -6.13
N GLU A 25 1.04 29.00 -7.04
CA GLU A 25 2.12 28.85 -8.01
C GLU A 25 2.93 30.14 -8.14
N SER A 26 4.25 30.00 -8.29
CA SER A 26 5.13 31.14 -8.54
C SER A 26 5.79 31.05 -9.91
N SER A 27 5.63 32.10 -10.70
CA SER A 27 6.15 32.18 -12.07
C SER A 27 7.16 33.32 -12.25
N VAL A 28 8.09 33.15 -13.19
CA VAL A 28 8.95 34.24 -13.67
C VAL A 28 8.66 34.51 -15.13
N GLU A 29 8.09 35.68 -15.42
CA GLU A 29 7.73 36.09 -16.78
C GLU A 29 8.39 37.43 -17.12
N ASN A 30 9.17 37.45 -18.20
CA ASN A 30 9.87 38.65 -18.67
C ASN A 30 10.73 39.34 -17.57
N GLY A 31 11.32 38.55 -16.67
CA GLY A 31 12.17 39.05 -15.58
C GLY A 31 11.38 39.65 -14.40
N ARG A 32 10.06 39.45 -14.34
CA ARG A 32 9.23 39.76 -13.17
C ARG A 32 8.72 38.48 -12.53
N THR A 33 8.67 38.48 -11.21
CA THR A 33 8.19 37.35 -10.41
C THR A 33 6.72 37.57 -10.06
N TYR A 34 5.91 36.54 -10.21
CA TYR A 34 4.48 36.57 -9.90
C TYR A 34 4.10 35.45 -8.94
N LEU A 35 3.08 35.72 -8.13
CA LEU A 35 2.32 34.72 -7.38
C LEU A 35 0.94 34.59 -8.01
N SER A 36 0.54 33.36 -8.30
CA SER A 36 -0.76 32.96 -8.82
C SER A 36 -1.47 32.12 -7.75
N ALA A 37 -2.73 32.44 -7.47
CA ALA A 37 -3.50 31.79 -6.41
C ALA A 37 -4.95 31.51 -6.82
N VAL A 38 -5.46 30.34 -6.44
CA VAL A 38 -6.87 29.93 -6.62
C VAL A 38 -7.49 29.46 -5.31
N SER A 39 -8.82 29.44 -5.24
CA SER A 39 -9.55 28.96 -4.05
C SER A 39 -10.63 27.97 -4.44
N ALA A 40 -10.98 27.06 -3.54
CA ALA A 40 -11.89 25.93 -3.79
C ALA A 40 -13.24 26.30 -4.43
N ASN A 41 -13.74 27.52 -4.16
CA ASN A 41 -15.01 28.04 -4.69
C ASN A 41 -14.85 29.34 -5.49
N GLY A 42 -13.61 29.73 -5.79
CA GLY A 42 -13.28 30.95 -6.51
C GLY A 42 -13.27 30.71 -8.02
N GLY A 43 -14.20 31.32 -8.76
CA GLY A 43 -14.25 31.24 -10.22
C GLY A 43 -13.17 32.05 -10.95
N ALA A 44 -12.08 32.44 -10.29
CA ALA A 44 -11.04 33.28 -10.86
C ALA A 44 -9.65 32.98 -10.27
N LEU A 45 -8.62 33.10 -11.12
CA LEU A 45 -7.22 33.15 -10.74
C LEU A 45 -6.87 34.55 -10.24
N LEU A 46 -6.32 34.65 -9.04
CA LEU A 46 -5.74 35.89 -8.52
C LEU A 46 -4.25 35.92 -8.84
N ARG A 47 -3.77 37.05 -9.36
CA ARG A 47 -2.37 37.20 -9.75
C ARG A 47 -1.75 38.45 -9.12
N PHE A 48 -0.55 38.30 -8.56
CA PHE A 48 0.20 39.34 -7.89
C PHE A 48 1.61 39.45 -8.48
N GLU A 49 2.06 40.65 -8.79
CA GLU A 49 3.48 40.91 -9.02
C GLU A 49 4.17 41.00 -7.65
N ILE A 50 5.26 40.26 -7.47
CA ILE A 50 6.06 40.26 -6.25
C ILE A 50 7.12 41.35 -6.40
N GLY A 51 6.93 42.47 -5.69
CA GLY A 51 7.88 43.57 -5.69
C GLY A 51 9.22 43.20 -5.03
N SER A 52 10.24 44.00 -5.28
CA SER A 52 11.60 43.81 -4.72
C SER A 52 11.68 43.92 -3.19
N ALA A 53 10.61 44.27 -2.50
CA ALA A 53 10.50 44.29 -1.04
C ALA A 53 9.44 43.29 -0.54
N GLY A 54 9.13 42.25 -1.33
CA GLY A 54 8.09 41.26 -1.02
C GLY A 54 6.65 41.77 -1.15
N THR A 55 6.46 43.05 -1.48
CA THR A 55 5.13 43.65 -1.60
C THR A 55 4.34 43.02 -2.75
N LEU A 56 3.17 42.47 -2.44
CA LEU A 56 2.25 41.94 -3.44
C LEU A 56 1.44 43.07 -4.11
N VAL A 57 1.59 43.21 -5.42
CA VAL A 57 0.80 44.16 -6.22
C VAL A 57 -0.17 43.38 -7.11
N ALA A 58 -1.46 43.43 -6.77
CA ALA A 58 -2.51 42.77 -7.53
C ALA A 58 -2.53 43.24 -8.99
N GLN A 59 -2.47 42.30 -9.92
CA GLN A 59 -2.53 42.56 -11.37
C GLN A 59 -3.94 42.41 -11.94
N GLY A 60 -4.88 41.88 -11.14
CA GLY A 60 -6.27 41.64 -11.49
C GLY A 60 -6.70 40.21 -11.16
N SER A 61 -7.98 39.91 -11.40
CA SER A 61 -8.54 38.56 -11.33
C SER A 61 -8.88 38.08 -12.75
N LEU A 62 -8.39 36.91 -13.15
CA LEU A 62 -8.72 36.30 -14.44
C LEU A 62 -9.83 35.27 -14.24
N PRO A 63 -11.02 35.39 -14.86
CA PRO A 63 -12.05 34.37 -14.75
C PRO A 63 -11.56 33.06 -15.35
N LEU A 64 -11.85 31.95 -14.67
CA LEU A 64 -11.52 30.62 -15.19
C LEU A 64 -12.38 30.30 -16.43
N PRO A 65 -11.87 29.50 -17.39
CA PRO A 65 -12.66 29.03 -18.52
C PRO A 65 -13.96 28.35 -18.05
N ALA A 66 -15.05 28.55 -18.80
CA ALA A 66 -16.37 28.08 -18.40
C ALA A 66 -16.40 26.55 -18.16
N GLY A 67 -16.77 26.17 -16.93
CA GLY A 67 -16.94 24.78 -16.52
C GLY A 67 -15.69 24.11 -15.92
N GLN A 68 -14.55 24.80 -15.86
CA GLN A 68 -13.38 24.39 -15.07
C GLN A 68 -13.62 24.74 -13.59
N ASN A 69 -13.31 23.81 -12.68
CA ASN A 69 -13.22 24.06 -11.23
C ASN A 69 -11.75 23.92 -10.80
N VAL A 70 -11.38 24.52 -9.68
CA VAL A 70 -10.02 24.52 -9.10
C VAL A 70 -10.05 23.95 -7.67
N ALA A 71 -10.99 23.03 -7.42
CA ALA A 71 -11.23 22.45 -6.11
C ALA A 71 -9.98 21.76 -5.53
N ASP A 72 -9.15 21.17 -6.41
CA ASP A 72 -8.07 20.26 -6.00
C ASP A 72 -6.65 20.83 -6.24
N GLY A 73 -6.49 21.95 -6.95
CA GLY A 73 -5.14 22.44 -7.29
C GLY A 73 -5.01 23.35 -8.52
N LEU A 74 -3.81 23.89 -8.67
CA LEU A 74 -3.33 24.65 -9.83
C LEU A 74 -1.89 24.25 -10.14
N ILE A 75 -1.58 23.99 -11.41
CA ILE A 75 -0.21 23.74 -11.87
C ILE A 75 0.19 24.76 -12.93
N GLU A 76 1.40 25.30 -12.82
CA GLU A 76 2.04 26.03 -13.92
C GLU A 76 2.76 25.06 -14.88
N VAL A 77 2.51 25.22 -16.19
CA VAL A 77 3.22 24.50 -17.25
C VAL A 77 3.77 25.47 -18.28
N ALA A 78 5.10 25.44 -18.49
CA ALA A 78 5.77 26.25 -19.49
C ALA A 78 5.75 25.55 -20.86
N VAL A 79 5.07 26.13 -21.84
CA VAL A 79 4.96 25.60 -23.20
C VAL A 79 5.58 26.59 -24.19
N GLY A 80 6.73 26.22 -24.78
CA GLY A 80 7.44 27.09 -25.73
C GLY A 80 7.86 28.44 -25.11
N GLY A 81 8.26 28.43 -23.83
CA GLY A 81 8.70 29.62 -23.10
C GLY A 81 7.58 30.55 -22.63
N ARG A 82 6.31 30.12 -22.70
CA ARG A 82 5.17 30.84 -22.14
C ARG A 82 4.52 30.00 -21.04
N SER A 83 4.19 30.63 -19.92
CA SER A 83 3.50 30.00 -18.81
C SER A 83 2.02 29.83 -19.11
N TYR A 84 1.51 28.65 -18.87
CA TYR A 84 0.10 28.31 -18.87
C TYR A 84 -0.26 27.71 -17.52
N PHE A 85 -1.52 27.79 -17.15
CA PHE A 85 -2.00 27.22 -15.90
C PHE A 85 -3.03 26.12 -16.16
N ALA A 86 -2.91 25.03 -15.40
CA ALA A 86 -3.78 23.86 -15.46
C ALA A 86 -4.53 23.69 -14.12
N PRO A 87 -5.87 23.72 -14.09
CA PRO A 87 -6.62 23.36 -12.90
C PRO A 87 -6.62 21.83 -12.69
N LEU A 88 -6.56 21.37 -11.42
CA LEU A 88 -6.48 19.95 -11.07
C LEU A 88 -7.81 19.27 -10.69
N ALA A 89 -8.95 19.95 -10.87
CA ALA A 89 -10.25 19.40 -10.46
C ALA A 89 -10.85 18.38 -11.47
N PRO A 90 -11.86 17.59 -11.06
CA PRO A 90 -12.62 16.76 -11.99
C PRO A 90 -13.25 17.60 -13.10
N LEU A 91 -13.05 17.21 -14.36
CA LEU A 91 -13.76 17.84 -15.47
C LEU A 91 -15.26 17.53 -15.33
N ALA A 92 -16.09 18.58 -15.36
CA ALA A 92 -17.54 18.40 -15.40
C ALA A 92 -17.91 17.55 -16.63
N SER A 93 -18.85 16.61 -16.48
CA SER A 93 -19.23 15.57 -17.46
C SER A 93 -19.71 16.07 -18.84
N ALA A 94 -19.64 17.38 -19.11
CA ALA A 94 -20.08 18.04 -20.33
C ALA A 94 -18.95 18.82 -21.06
N ILE A 95 -17.69 18.77 -20.60
CA ILE A 95 -16.56 19.48 -21.22
C ILE A 95 -15.65 18.48 -21.95
N PRO A 96 -15.34 18.70 -23.24
CA PRO A 96 -14.60 17.73 -24.06
C PRO A 96 -13.08 17.69 -23.83
N GLY A 97 -12.55 18.22 -22.70
CA GLY A 97 -11.14 18.06 -22.32
C GLY A 97 -10.50 19.18 -21.47
N LEU A 98 -9.21 19.02 -21.14
CA LEU A 98 -8.41 19.92 -20.28
C LEU A 98 -8.03 21.22 -21.02
N THR A 99 -8.20 22.38 -20.39
CA THR A 99 -7.75 23.68 -20.93
C THR A 99 -6.59 24.22 -20.09
N LEU A 100 -5.43 24.40 -20.72
CA LEU A 100 -4.30 25.14 -20.15
C LEU A 100 -4.48 26.61 -20.55
N PHE A 101 -4.72 27.48 -19.58
CA PHE A 101 -5.09 28.86 -19.86
C PHE A 101 -3.90 29.81 -19.79
N ASP A 102 -3.86 30.79 -20.70
CA ASP A 102 -2.79 31.80 -20.76
C ASP A 102 -3.09 32.93 -19.76
N PRO A 103 -2.26 33.12 -18.71
CA PRO A 103 -2.51 34.11 -17.66
C PRO A 103 -2.38 35.56 -18.15
N THR A 104 -1.89 35.78 -19.37
CA THR A 104 -1.76 37.10 -20.01
C THR A 104 -2.93 37.42 -20.95
N GLY A 105 -3.90 36.53 -21.07
CA GLY A 105 -5.06 36.67 -21.96
C GLY A 105 -4.77 36.34 -23.43
N GLY A 106 -3.72 35.55 -23.69
CA GLY A 106 -3.44 34.98 -25.00
C GLY A 106 -4.34 33.77 -25.35
N SER A 107 -3.95 33.02 -26.38
CA SER A 107 -4.69 31.81 -26.77
C SER A 107 -4.41 30.64 -25.82
N ASP A 108 -5.46 30.15 -25.18
CA ASP A 108 -5.45 28.92 -24.38
C ASP A 108 -5.14 27.68 -25.22
N ILE A 109 -4.60 26.64 -24.57
CA ILE A 109 -4.39 25.31 -25.16
C ILE A 109 -5.51 24.40 -24.69
N VAL A 110 -6.27 23.82 -25.62
CA VAL A 110 -7.33 22.85 -25.30
C VAL A 110 -6.86 21.46 -25.72
N LEU A 111 -6.77 20.56 -24.75
CA LEU A 111 -6.52 19.14 -24.91
C LEU A 111 -7.87 18.39 -24.94
N GLY A 112 -7.98 17.29 -25.69
CA GLY A 112 -9.22 16.50 -25.83
C GLY A 112 -9.59 15.67 -24.59
N ASP A 113 -10.44 14.64 -24.77
CA ASP A 113 -11.12 13.83 -23.73
C ASP A 113 -10.20 13.32 -22.61
N ALA A 114 -10.06 14.15 -21.57
CA ALA A 114 -9.32 13.90 -20.35
C ALA A 114 -10.30 13.55 -19.22
N GLY A 115 -11.26 12.66 -19.49
CA GLY A 115 -12.45 12.35 -18.68
C GLY A 115 -12.26 11.81 -17.24
N THR A 116 -11.17 12.16 -16.56
CA THR A 116 -10.79 11.78 -15.19
C THR A 116 -10.16 12.97 -14.46
N ARG A 117 -9.98 12.87 -13.13
CA ARG A 117 -9.29 13.89 -12.33
C ARG A 117 -7.79 13.93 -12.67
N ILE A 118 -7.23 15.12 -12.78
CA ILE A 118 -5.84 15.35 -13.20
C ILE A 118 -4.97 15.54 -11.97
N ALA A 119 -3.90 14.76 -11.88
CA ALA A 119 -2.91 14.88 -10.80
C ALA A 119 -1.81 15.88 -11.16
N SER A 120 -1.29 15.83 -12.39
CA SER A 120 -0.22 16.72 -12.83
C SER A 120 -0.20 16.96 -14.34
N VAL A 121 0.44 18.06 -14.76
CA VAL A 121 0.71 18.38 -16.17
C VAL A 121 2.16 18.84 -16.34
N ALA A 122 2.86 18.32 -17.34
CA ALA A 122 4.19 18.79 -17.71
C ALA A 122 4.35 18.94 -19.23
N ALA A 123 5.39 19.65 -19.65
CA ALA A 123 5.72 19.85 -21.07
C ALA A 123 7.18 19.52 -21.37
N VAL A 124 7.44 19.02 -22.58
CA VAL A 124 8.79 18.72 -23.05
C VAL A 124 8.90 18.84 -24.56
N ASP A 125 10.01 19.36 -25.07
CA ASP A 125 10.33 19.37 -26.50
C ASP A 125 11.34 18.27 -26.82
N VAL A 126 10.96 17.32 -27.70
CA VAL A 126 11.82 16.20 -28.13
C VAL A 126 11.74 16.03 -29.64
N GLY A 127 12.90 15.96 -30.31
CA GLY A 127 12.97 15.67 -31.75
C GLY A 127 12.26 16.69 -32.65
N GLY A 128 12.04 17.92 -32.18
CA GLY A 128 11.31 18.97 -32.91
C GLY A 128 9.78 18.93 -32.76
N ALA A 129 9.26 18.03 -31.91
CA ALA A 129 7.88 18.03 -31.44
C ALA A 129 7.79 18.56 -30.00
N SER A 130 6.69 19.24 -29.68
CA SER A 130 6.34 19.56 -28.29
C SER A 130 5.35 18.52 -27.78
N PHE A 131 5.57 18.04 -26.57
CA PHE A 131 4.69 17.12 -25.86
C PHE A 131 4.12 17.79 -24.61
N LEU A 132 2.86 17.53 -24.34
CA LEU A 132 2.18 17.79 -23.07
C LEU A 132 1.82 16.45 -22.45
N LEU A 133 2.26 16.23 -21.22
CA LEU A 133 1.97 15.03 -20.45
C LEU A 133 0.91 15.38 -19.41
N VAL A 134 -0.17 14.60 -19.37
CA VAL A 134 -1.27 14.77 -18.42
C VAL A 134 -1.38 13.49 -17.61
N ALA A 135 -1.09 13.59 -16.31
CA ALA A 135 -1.19 12.49 -15.38
C ALA A 135 -2.58 12.47 -14.72
N HIS A 136 -3.17 11.28 -14.66
CA HIS A 136 -4.54 11.08 -14.16
C HIS A 136 -4.52 10.47 -12.76
N ALA A 137 -5.14 11.16 -11.79
CA ALA A 137 -5.17 10.75 -10.39
C ALA A 137 -5.90 9.40 -10.19
N ASP A 138 -7.04 9.22 -10.87
CA ASP A 138 -7.97 8.09 -10.66
C ASP A 138 -7.63 6.83 -11.49
N SER A 139 -6.60 6.89 -12.33
CA SER A 139 -6.17 5.72 -13.11
C SER A 139 -4.68 5.48 -13.05
N GLY A 140 -3.89 6.45 -12.57
CA GLY A 140 -2.43 6.42 -12.66
C GLY A 140 -1.90 6.43 -14.10
N ALA A 141 -2.76 6.66 -15.10
CA ALA A 141 -2.35 6.74 -16.49
C ALA A 141 -1.74 8.11 -16.82
N VAL A 142 -0.85 8.14 -17.81
CA VAL A 142 -0.30 9.36 -18.40
C VAL A 142 -0.71 9.43 -19.86
N ASP A 143 -1.40 10.51 -20.23
CA ASP A 143 -1.67 10.86 -21.61
C ASP A 143 -0.57 11.76 -22.13
N THR A 144 -0.03 11.43 -23.30
CA THR A 144 0.89 12.31 -24.01
C THR A 144 0.20 12.92 -25.22
N PHE A 145 0.15 14.25 -25.27
CA PHE A 145 -0.35 15.01 -26.40
C PHE A 145 0.82 15.60 -27.15
N ALA A 146 0.89 15.43 -28.46
CA ALA A 146 1.98 15.91 -29.29
C ALA A 146 1.50 17.02 -30.25
N ARG A 147 2.42 17.93 -30.58
CA ARG A 147 2.28 18.83 -31.74
C ARG A 147 3.61 19.00 -32.47
N THR A 148 3.52 19.31 -33.75
CA THR A 148 4.68 19.76 -34.55
C THR A 148 4.42 21.20 -35.02
N GLY A 149 5.37 22.10 -34.77
CA GLY A 149 5.20 23.53 -35.05
C GLY A 149 4.09 24.19 -34.22
N SER A 150 3.37 25.15 -34.83
CA SER A 150 2.33 25.95 -34.14
C SER A 150 0.91 25.36 -34.22
N GLY A 151 0.77 24.08 -34.55
CA GLY A 151 -0.52 23.38 -34.63
C GLY A 151 -1.12 23.06 -33.24
N PRO A 152 -2.38 22.61 -33.19
CA PRO A 152 -2.99 22.14 -31.94
C PRO A 152 -2.31 20.86 -31.45
N PHE A 153 -2.36 20.65 -30.13
CA PHE A 153 -1.96 19.39 -29.51
C PHE A 153 -3.01 18.30 -29.81
N ALA A 154 -2.54 17.09 -30.12
CA ALA A 154 -3.39 15.92 -30.33
C ALA A 154 -2.88 14.75 -29.48
N LEU A 155 -3.78 13.90 -28.99
CA LEU A 155 -3.42 12.72 -28.21
C LEU A 155 -2.51 11.81 -29.06
N ALA A 156 -1.32 11.51 -28.54
CA ALA A 156 -0.32 10.66 -29.16
C ALA A 156 -0.38 9.26 -28.55
N THR A 157 -0.24 9.14 -27.22
CA THR A 157 -0.32 7.85 -26.51
C THR A 157 -1.01 8.01 -25.15
N ARG A 158 -1.48 6.88 -24.60
CA ARG A 158 -1.99 6.73 -23.24
C ARG A 158 -1.32 5.52 -22.62
N THR A 159 -0.71 5.66 -21.44
CA THR A 159 -0.20 4.50 -20.72
C THR A 159 -1.34 3.66 -20.16
N THR A 160 -1.10 2.37 -19.92
CA THR A 160 -2.05 1.50 -19.23
C THR A 160 -2.36 2.07 -17.84
N ALA A 161 -3.64 2.00 -17.42
CA ALA A 161 -4.03 2.34 -16.06
C ALA A 161 -3.35 1.39 -15.06
N GLN A 162 -2.99 1.91 -13.89
CA GLN A 162 -2.43 1.11 -12.81
C GLN A 162 -3.53 0.26 -12.15
N PRO A 163 -3.24 -1.01 -11.77
CA PRO A 163 -4.14 -1.80 -10.94
C PRO A 163 -4.56 -1.03 -9.68
N GLY A 164 -5.85 -1.04 -9.33
CA GLY A 164 -6.36 -0.36 -8.13
C GLY A 164 -6.74 1.12 -8.28
N GLY A 165 -6.37 1.81 -9.36
CA GLY A 165 -6.98 3.11 -9.73
C GLY A 165 -6.62 4.33 -8.87
N THR A 166 -5.63 4.29 -7.98
CA THR A 166 -5.13 5.50 -7.28
C THR A 166 -3.61 5.45 -7.26
N GLY A 167 -2.96 5.97 -8.31
CA GLY A 167 -1.60 5.51 -8.62
C GLY A 167 -0.56 6.56 -8.92
N LEU A 168 -0.90 7.82 -9.24
CA LEU A 168 0.10 8.83 -9.63
C LEU A 168 -0.18 10.15 -8.91
N ALA A 169 0.74 10.56 -8.04
CA ALA A 169 0.61 11.75 -7.21
C ALA A 169 1.20 13.01 -7.87
N ALA A 170 2.36 12.88 -8.51
CA ALA A 170 3.02 13.98 -9.21
C ALA A 170 3.79 13.51 -10.45
N LEU A 171 3.99 14.42 -11.39
CA LEU A 171 4.77 14.22 -12.61
C LEU A 171 5.59 15.47 -12.90
N VAL A 172 6.88 15.30 -13.16
CA VAL A 172 7.78 16.37 -13.65
C VAL A 172 8.60 15.90 -14.84
N VAL A 173 9.15 16.85 -15.61
CA VAL A 173 10.14 16.55 -16.64
C VAL A 173 11.47 17.16 -16.23
N ALA A 174 12.44 16.31 -15.90
CA ALA A 174 13.80 16.71 -15.56
C ALA A 174 14.75 16.45 -16.74
N SER A 175 15.87 17.16 -16.81
CA SER A 175 16.87 16.93 -17.86
C SER A 175 18.24 16.65 -17.29
N ALA A 176 18.81 15.49 -17.65
CA ALA A 176 20.17 15.08 -17.32
C ALA A 176 20.97 14.84 -18.61
N GLY A 177 22.18 15.41 -18.70
CA GLY A 177 23.03 15.30 -19.88
C GLY A 177 22.39 15.86 -21.17
N GLY A 178 21.44 16.78 -21.07
CA GLY A 178 20.66 17.32 -22.19
C GLY A 178 19.58 16.39 -22.74
N THR A 179 19.35 15.24 -22.10
CA THR A 179 18.22 14.35 -22.37
C THR A 179 17.11 14.65 -21.37
N ALA A 180 15.86 14.67 -21.81
CA ALA A 180 14.71 14.85 -20.93
C ALA A 180 14.15 13.49 -20.49
N TYR A 181 13.85 13.38 -19.20
CA TYR A 181 13.24 12.23 -18.56
C TYR A 181 11.95 12.66 -17.87
N VAL A 182 10.92 11.85 -18.04
CA VAL A 182 9.64 11.98 -17.35
C VAL A 182 9.77 11.25 -16.02
N ILE A 183 9.62 11.98 -14.94
CA ILE A 183 9.67 11.45 -13.59
C ILE A 183 8.24 11.40 -13.05
N THR A 184 7.78 10.22 -12.65
CA THR A 184 6.43 10.02 -12.09
C THR A 184 6.51 9.45 -10.68
N ALA A 185 5.84 10.12 -9.74
CA ALA A 185 5.64 9.64 -8.38
C ALA A 185 4.37 8.80 -8.30
N LEU A 186 4.54 7.54 -7.89
CA LEU A 186 3.52 6.53 -7.98
C LEU A 186 3.10 6.08 -6.58
N ALA A 187 1.90 6.47 -6.17
CA ALA A 187 1.39 6.23 -4.82
C ALA A 187 0.90 4.79 -4.58
N ALA A 188 0.69 4.01 -5.63
CA ALA A 188 0.20 2.63 -5.50
C ALA A 188 1.31 1.60 -5.24
N ASP A 189 2.54 1.93 -5.65
CA ASP A 189 3.72 1.06 -5.52
C ASP A 189 4.85 1.75 -4.72
N ASP A 190 4.51 2.87 -4.07
CA ASP A 190 5.38 3.71 -3.27
C ASP A 190 6.74 4.01 -3.94
N SER A 191 6.67 4.31 -5.24
CA SER A 191 7.86 4.43 -6.09
C SER A 191 7.93 5.72 -6.89
N ILE A 192 9.14 6.03 -7.36
CA ILE A 192 9.44 7.05 -8.35
C ILE A 192 9.97 6.33 -9.57
N ARG A 193 9.42 6.66 -10.73
CA ARG A 193 9.83 6.07 -12.01
C ARG A 193 10.43 7.12 -12.93
N SER A 194 11.56 6.78 -13.55
CA SER A 194 12.19 7.56 -14.61
C SER A 194 11.90 6.92 -15.96
N SER A 195 11.40 7.70 -16.92
CA SER A 195 11.05 7.23 -18.26
C SER A 195 11.58 8.15 -19.35
N ARG A 196 12.05 7.59 -20.46
CA ARG A 196 12.30 8.34 -21.70
C ARG A 196 11.02 8.51 -22.48
N ILE A 197 10.76 9.72 -22.97
CA ILE A 197 9.73 9.96 -23.96
C ILE A 197 10.29 9.67 -25.37
N LEU A 198 9.63 8.77 -26.10
CA LEU A 198 9.99 8.41 -27.46
C LEU A 198 9.38 9.39 -28.48
N ALA A 199 9.86 9.34 -29.72
CA ALA A 199 9.44 10.26 -30.78
C ALA A 199 7.93 10.15 -31.14
N ASP A 200 7.30 9.02 -30.82
CA ASP A 200 5.87 8.80 -30.99
C ASP A 200 5.03 9.24 -29.77
N GLY A 201 5.69 9.73 -28.71
CA GLY A 201 5.07 10.15 -27.45
C GLY A 201 4.92 9.04 -26.43
N SER A 202 5.29 7.78 -26.72
CA SER A 202 5.27 6.71 -25.73
C SER A 202 6.36 6.88 -24.66
N LEU A 203 6.09 6.38 -23.46
CA LEU A 203 7.03 6.41 -22.34
C LEU A 203 7.70 5.05 -22.19
N ALA A 204 9.03 5.02 -22.22
CA ALA A 204 9.84 3.84 -21.97
C ALA A 204 10.52 3.99 -20.61
N GLU A 205 10.16 3.14 -19.65
CA GLU A 205 10.77 3.08 -18.33
C GLU A 205 12.27 2.79 -18.45
N VAL A 206 13.07 3.57 -17.72
CA VAL A 206 14.52 3.39 -17.61
C VAL A 206 14.86 2.82 -16.26
N ASP A 207 14.26 3.37 -15.20
CA ASP A 207 14.59 3.02 -13.84
C ASP A 207 13.42 3.33 -12.88
N ARG A 208 13.47 2.72 -11.71
CA ARG A 208 12.50 2.88 -10.64
C ARG A 208 13.16 2.70 -9.28
N ASP A 209 12.79 3.55 -8.34
CA ASP A 209 13.25 3.51 -6.95
C ASP A 209 12.10 3.87 -5.99
N GLY A 210 12.25 3.71 -4.68
CA GLY A 210 11.19 3.91 -3.68
C GLY A 210 11.17 2.77 -2.65
N ALA A 211 9.99 2.35 -2.20
CA ALA A 211 9.87 1.16 -1.34
C ALA A 211 10.51 -0.10 -1.98
N PRO A 212 10.32 -0.40 -3.29
CA PRO A 212 10.97 -1.56 -3.92
C PRO A 212 12.50 -1.47 -3.98
N GLY A 213 13.05 -0.25 -3.95
CA GLY A 213 14.50 0.01 -3.93
C GLY A 213 15.09 0.21 -2.53
N GLY A 214 14.28 0.03 -1.47
CA GLY A 214 14.72 0.19 -0.08
C GLY A 214 14.80 1.64 0.43
N LEU A 215 14.29 2.62 -0.33
CA LEU A 215 14.34 4.05 0.03
C LEU A 215 13.39 4.42 1.19
N GLY A 216 12.53 3.51 1.65
CA GLY A 216 11.57 3.79 2.74
C GLY A 216 10.55 4.88 2.40
N LEU A 217 10.28 5.08 1.10
CA LEU A 217 9.26 6.00 0.62
C LEU A 217 7.89 5.35 0.78
N ASP A 218 6.90 6.07 1.29
CA ASP A 218 5.50 5.62 1.42
C ASP A 218 4.55 6.79 1.11
N ALA A 219 3.52 6.51 0.31
CA ALA A 219 2.59 7.44 -0.29
C ALA A 219 3.28 8.71 -0.86
N PRO A 220 4.09 8.58 -1.93
CA PRO A 220 4.65 9.70 -2.68
C PRO A 220 3.58 10.78 -2.96
N SER A 221 3.87 12.05 -2.68
CA SER A 221 2.85 13.12 -2.65
C SER A 221 3.18 14.33 -3.52
N ALA A 222 4.42 14.80 -3.51
CA ALA A 222 4.89 15.94 -4.29
C ALA A 222 6.29 15.69 -4.84
N THR A 223 6.56 16.18 -6.05
CA THR A 223 7.84 15.98 -6.73
C THR A 223 8.31 17.28 -7.35
N GLY A 224 9.60 17.57 -7.21
CA GLY A 224 10.28 18.66 -7.90
C GLY A 224 11.64 18.22 -8.40
N TRP A 225 12.31 19.07 -9.17
CA TRP A 225 13.68 18.83 -9.58
C TRP A 225 14.45 20.13 -9.76
N THR A 226 15.77 20.05 -9.71
CA THR A 226 16.66 21.18 -9.99
C THR A 226 18.02 20.67 -10.49
N THR A 227 18.87 21.61 -10.92
CA THR A 227 20.27 21.34 -11.23
C THR A 227 21.19 22.06 -10.26
N LEU A 228 22.23 21.38 -9.80
CA LEU A 228 23.28 21.93 -8.93
C LEU A 228 24.63 21.38 -9.40
N ASP A 229 25.58 22.28 -9.66
CA ASP A 229 26.94 21.95 -10.13
C ASP A 229 27.00 21.05 -11.39
N GLY A 230 26.00 21.16 -12.26
CA GLY A 230 25.90 20.39 -13.50
C GLY A 230 25.19 19.04 -13.36
N GLU A 231 24.90 18.62 -12.13
CA GLU A 231 24.13 17.43 -11.82
C GLU A 231 22.64 17.75 -11.67
N THR A 232 21.79 16.76 -11.92
CA THR A 232 20.33 16.90 -11.83
C THR A 232 19.83 16.13 -10.63
N TYR A 233 19.02 16.77 -9.78
CA TYR A 233 18.46 16.17 -8.59
C TYR A 233 16.94 16.24 -8.65
N VAL A 234 16.31 15.10 -8.38
CA VAL A 234 14.86 14.94 -8.16
C VAL A 234 14.63 14.94 -6.66
N LEU A 235 13.64 15.71 -6.22
CA LEU A 235 13.21 15.77 -4.83
C LEU A 235 11.81 15.19 -4.73
N GLN A 236 11.65 14.21 -3.86
CA GLN A 236 10.39 13.49 -3.67
C GLN A 236 9.93 13.59 -2.23
N ALA A 237 8.72 14.08 -2.04
CA ALA A 237 8.00 14.01 -0.78
C ALA A 237 7.24 12.69 -0.66
N GLY A 238 7.27 12.08 0.53
CA GLY A 238 6.43 10.95 0.93
C GLY A 238 5.51 11.35 2.07
N ALA A 239 4.20 11.29 1.85
CA ALA A 239 3.21 11.63 2.86
C ALA A 239 3.06 10.52 3.92
N GLY A 240 3.11 9.26 3.51
CA GLY A 240 3.00 8.12 4.43
C GLY A 240 4.26 7.98 5.27
N SER A 241 5.43 8.04 4.62
CA SER A 241 6.74 7.97 5.28
C SER A 241 7.14 9.25 6.02
N SER A 242 6.39 10.35 5.84
CA SER A 242 6.73 11.66 6.39
C SER A 242 8.16 12.06 6.06
N SER A 243 8.55 11.97 4.79
CA SER A 243 9.94 12.12 4.36
C SER A 243 10.16 12.93 3.09
N LEU A 244 11.41 13.36 2.90
CA LEU A 244 11.96 14.01 1.71
C LEU A 244 13.16 13.19 1.21
N SER A 245 13.02 12.57 0.05
CA SER A 245 14.12 11.90 -0.65
C SER A 245 14.75 12.82 -1.70
N VAL A 246 16.07 12.79 -1.84
CA VAL A 246 16.79 13.36 -2.97
C VAL A 246 17.40 12.23 -3.78
N LEU A 247 17.15 12.23 -5.08
CA LEU A 247 17.73 11.28 -6.02
C LEU A 247 18.47 12.04 -7.11
N ARG A 248 19.73 11.71 -7.36
CA ARG A 248 20.44 12.17 -8.54
C ARG A 248 19.91 11.45 -9.77
N LEU A 249 19.47 12.20 -10.77
CA LEU A 249 19.10 11.69 -12.08
C LEU A 249 20.34 11.62 -12.95
N GLU A 250 20.83 10.40 -13.16
CA GLU A 250 22.00 10.13 -13.97
C GLU A 250 21.74 10.39 -15.46
N THR A 251 22.82 10.61 -16.22
CA THR A 251 22.71 10.93 -17.66
C THR A 251 22.07 9.82 -18.50
N ASP A 252 22.10 8.57 -18.03
CA ASP A 252 21.43 7.42 -18.66
C ASP A 252 19.95 7.27 -18.26
N GLY A 253 19.51 8.02 -17.24
CA GLY A 253 18.16 8.06 -16.71
C GLY A 253 17.97 7.29 -15.41
N ARG A 254 19.03 6.66 -14.87
CA ARG A 254 19.00 5.99 -13.57
C ARG A 254 18.80 7.00 -12.44
N LEU A 255 18.06 6.60 -11.41
CA LEU A 255 17.87 7.35 -10.17
C LEU A 255 18.85 6.79 -9.13
N THR A 256 19.63 7.67 -8.49
CA THR A 256 20.52 7.31 -7.38
C THR A 256 20.09 8.09 -6.15
N PRO A 257 19.56 7.46 -5.09
CA PRO A 257 19.30 8.15 -3.84
C PRO A 257 20.60 8.75 -3.28
N THR A 258 20.54 10.04 -2.94
CA THR A 258 21.67 10.78 -2.35
C THR A 258 21.38 11.28 -0.95
N ASP A 259 20.09 11.40 -0.58
CA ASP A 259 19.69 11.75 0.78
C ASP A 259 18.24 11.31 1.04
N HIS A 260 17.93 11.05 2.31
CA HIS A 260 16.59 10.74 2.76
C HIS A 260 16.35 11.32 4.15
N VAL A 261 15.44 12.28 4.26
CA VAL A 261 15.14 13.01 5.49
C VAL A 261 13.73 12.68 5.98
N VAL A 262 13.58 12.19 7.20
CA VAL A 262 12.31 11.83 7.86
C VAL A 262 11.95 12.87 8.91
N ASP A 263 10.65 13.14 9.09
CA ASP A 263 10.16 14.03 10.12
C ASP A 263 10.40 13.47 11.54
N ASN A 264 10.89 14.31 12.44
CA ASN A 264 11.04 13.97 13.85
C ASN A 264 10.51 15.07 14.79
N LEU A 265 9.46 15.79 14.35
CA LEU A 265 8.86 16.97 15.01
C LEU A 265 9.76 18.21 15.08
N ALA A 266 11.08 18.11 14.93
CA ALA A 266 11.97 19.27 14.83
C ALA A 266 11.93 19.91 13.43
N THR A 267 11.67 19.09 12.42
CA THR A 267 11.56 19.46 11.01
C THR A 267 10.15 19.80 10.54
N ARG A 268 9.11 19.64 11.36
CA ARG A 268 7.77 20.23 11.11
C ARG A 268 7.17 19.97 9.72
N PHE A 269 7.46 18.82 9.12
CA PHE A 269 6.99 18.48 7.78
C PHE A 269 6.24 17.15 7.69
N GLN A 270 5.85 16.54 8.83
CA GLN A 270 5.10 15.27 8.86
C GLN A 270 4.03 15.19 7.76
N SER A 271 3.92 14.06 7.08
CA SER A 271 3.04 13.88 5.93
C SER A 271 3.20 15.02 4.92
N VAL A 272 4.40 15.14 4.37
CA VAL A 272 4.77 16.21 3.43
C VAL A 272 3.82 16.16 2.25
N THR A 273 3.11 17.26 1.98
CA THR A 273 2.19 17.38 0.83
C THR A 273 2.51 18.59 -0.05
N ALA A 274 3.30 19.53 0.45
CA ALA A 274 3.68 20.74 -0.27
C ALA A 274 5.20 20.87 -0.35
N LEU A 275 5.71 21.12 -1.56
CA LEU A 275 7.14 21.21 -1.85
C LEU A 275 7.40 22.36 -2.83
N ALA A 276 8.31 23.27 -2.48
CA ALA A 276 8.79 24.32 -3.39
C ALA A 276 10.31 24.34 -3.45
N ILE A 277 10.86 24.54 -4.65
CA ILE A 277 12.30 24.63 -4.89
C ILE A 277 12.62 26.05 -5.37
N VAL A 278 13.62 26.67 -4.75
CA VAL A 278 14.04 28.04 -5.06
C VAL A 278 15.50 28.06 -5.46
N GLU A 279 15.78 28.69 -6.59
CA GLU A 279 17.13 28.84 -7.12
C GLU A 279 17.65 30.27 -6.90
N ASP A 280 18.83 30.40 -6.28
CA ASP A 280 19.55 31.67 -6.14
C ASP A 280 21.01 31.50 -6.59
N GLY A 281 21.28 31.83 -7.86
CA GLY A 281 22.60 31.63 -8.45
C GLY A 281 23.03 30.16 -8.40
N THR A 282 24.08 29.86 -7.62
CA THR A 282 24.60 28.50 -7.41
C THR A 282 23.96 27.77 -6.23
N ARG A 283 23.01 28.39 -5.53
CA ARG A 283 22.37 27.80 -4.34
C ARG A 283 20.97 27.30 -4.67
N ARG A 284 20.57 26.23 -4.01
CA ARG A 284 19.25 25.62 -4.13
C ARG A 284 18.65 25.48 -2.74
N TYR A 285 17.39 25.89 -2.63
CA TYR A 285 16.64 25.85 -1.39
C TYR A 285 15.36 25.05 -1.59
N VAL A 286 14.98 24.31 -0.57
CA VAL A 286 13.79 23.45 -0.58
C VAL A 286 12.92 23.88 0.58
N ILE A 287 11.66 24.19 0.32
CA ILE A 287 10.66 24.49 1.34
C ILE A 287 9.66 23.35 1.34
N ALA A 288 9.46 22.74 2.50
CA ALA A 288 8.53 21.62 2.67
C ALA A 288 7.51 21.92 3.78
N GLY A 289 6.27 21.48 3.56
CA GLY A 289 5.17 21.59 4.51
C GLY A 289 4.24 20.38 4.45
N GLY A 290 3.57 20.11 5.56
CA GLY A 290 2.67 18.98 5.70
C GLY A 290 1.74 19.11 6.91
N ALA A 291 1.33 17.98 7.47
CA ALA A 291 0.37 17.85 8.57
C ALA A 291 0.84 18.39 9.93
N ASP A 292 2.15 18.50 10.21
CA ASP A 292 2.67 18.92 11.53
C ASP A 292 2.51 20.43 11.84
N GLY A 293 1.78 21.16 11.01
CA GLY A 293 1.45 22.56 11.28
C GLY A 293 2.69 23.47 11.26
N GLY A 294 3.37 23.56 10.12
CA GLY A 294 4.59 24.33 9.97
C GLY A 294 5.24 24.22 8.60
N LEU A 295 6.39 24.86 8.44
CA LEU A 295 7.25 24.76 7.26
C LEU A 295 8.70 24.54 7.68
N SER A 296 9.45 23.83 6.84
CA SER A 296 10.90 23.73 6.95
C SER A 296 11.61 24.16 5.69
N ALA A 297 12.77 24.79 5.88
CA ALA A 297 13.66 25.23 4.82
C ALA A 297 14.97 24.43 4.85
N PHE A 298 15.37 23.91 3.68
CA PHE A 298 16.62 23.20 3.48
C PHE A 298 17.48 23.92 2.44
N ALA A 299 18.80 23.82 2.56
CA ALA A 299 19.72 24.05 1.46
C ALA A 299 20.08 22.70 0.83
N LEU A 300 19.97 22.57 -0.48
CA LEU A 300 20.53 21.42 -1.21
C LEU A 300 22.01 21.71 -1.46
N LEU A 301 22.87 20.88 -0.87
CA LEU A 301 24.31 20.97 -0.95
C LEU A 301 24.84 20.18 -2.17
N PRO A 302 26.08 20.48 -2.63
CA PRO A 302 26.77 19.63 -3.59
C PRO A 302 26.76 18.16 -3.14
N GLY A 303 26.60 17.23 -4.09
CA GLY A 303 26.43 15.80 -3.79
C GLY A 303 24.99 15.36 -3.51
N GLY A 304 24.03 16.29 -3.41
CA GLY A 304 22.60 15.97 -3.30
C GLY A 304 22.07 15.87 -1.86
N ARG A 305 22.82 16.40 -0.89
CA ARG A 305 22.49 16.36 0.54
C ARG A 305 21.65 17.58 0.96
N LEU A 306 20.55 17.38 1.69
CA LEU A 306 19.71 18.46 2.24
C LEU A 306 20.18 18.89 3.61
N TYR A 307 20.59 20.14 3.78
CA TYR A 307 20.88 20.71 5.08
C TYR A 307 19.68 21.49 5.63
N HIS A 308 19.15 21.08 6.79
CA HIS A 308 18.04 21.76 7.45
C HIS A 308 18.47 23.13 7.98
N LEU A 309 18.03 24.20 7.32
CA LEU A 309 18.33 25.58 7.72
C LEU A 309 17.48 26.02 8.91
N GLY A 310 16.25 25.50 9.00
CA GLY A 310 15.35 25.64 10.14
C GLY A 310 13.87 25.59 9.78
N ALA A 311 13.05 25.49 10.82
CA ALA A 311 11.60 25.37 10.73
C ALA A 311 10.86 26.56 11.36
N ILE A 312 9.62 26.76 10.94
CA ILE A 312 8.64 27.66 11.58
C ILE A 312 7.36 26.87 11.89
N ALA A 313 6.89 26.98 13.14
CA ALA A 313 5.66 26.33 13.59
C ALA A 313 4.46 27.25 13.39
N ASP A 314 3.29 26.64 13.21
CA ASP A 314 2.02 27.33 13.15
C ASP A 314 1.72 28.06 14.47
N THR A 315 1.03 29.19 14.32
CA THR A 315 0.53 29.98 15.45
C THR A 315 -0.85 30.50 15.06
N ALA A 316 -1.67 30.94 16.03
CA ALA A 316 -2.99 31.52 15.74
C ALA A 316 -2.99 32.75 14.78
N SER A 317 -1.82 33.28 14.44
CA SER A 317 -1.65 34.37 13.46
C SER A 317 -1.03 33.95 12.13
N LEU A 318 -0.71 32.66 11.97
CA LEU A 318 -0.25 32.06 10.73
C LEU A 318 -1.35 31.10 10.23
N THR A 319 -1.29 30.74 8.95
CA THR A 319 -2.20 29.80 8.29
C THR A 319 -1.42 28.56 7.85
N LEU A 320 -0.68 27.97 8.80
CA LEU A 320 0.25 26.88 8.54
C LEU A 320 -0.23 25.55 9.10
N ALA A 321 -1.46 25.45 9.63
CA ALA A 321 -2.00 24.16 10.05
C ALA A 321 -2.19 23.25 8.82
N ALA A 322 -1.62 22.05 8.79
CA ALA A 322 -1.76 21.14 7.64
C ALA A 322 -1.52 21.82 6.28
N VAL A 323 -0.27 22.24 6.04
CA VAL A 323 0.11 22.97 4.82
C VAL A 323 -0.13 22.09 3.60
N SER A 324 -1.03 22.54 2.72
CA SER A 324 -1.38 21.83 1.49
C SER A 324 -0.71 22.41 0.25
N GLU A 325 -0.31 23.70 0.29
CA GLU A 325 0.21 24.42 -0.86
C GLU A 325 1.37 25.32 -0.44
N VAL A 326 2.47 25.30 -1.19
CA VAL A 326 3.62 26.20 -1.01
C VAL A 326 4.12 26.68 -2.37
N ALA A 327 4.22 28.00 -2.52
CA ALA A 327 4.93 28.63 -3.63
C ALA A 327 6.07 29.49 -3.08
N ALA A 328 7.22 29.47 -3.73
CA ALA A 328 8.35 30.27 -3.28
C ALA A 328 9.21 30.79 -4.45
N ALA A 329 9.67 32.02 -4.34
CA ALA A 329 10.48 32.64 -5.39
C ALA A 329 11.46 33.69 -4.85
N MET A 330 12.51 33.97 -5.62
CA MET A 330 13.45 35.04 -5.33
C MET A 330 12.84 36.41 -5.69
N ALA A 331 12.84 37.33 -4.72
CA ALA A 331 12.59 38.75 -4.97
C ALA A 331 13.38 39.64 -4.00
N GLY A 332 14.11 40.62 -4.55
CA GLY A 332 14.87 41.57 -3.74
C GLY A 332 16.05 40.98 -2.97
N GLY A 333 16.60 39.85 -3.41
CA GLY A 333 17.65 39.12 -2.70
C GLY A 333 17.17 38.36 -1.45
N ARG A 334 15.86 38.05 -1.40
CA ARG A 334 15.24 37.23 -0.36
C ARG A 334 14.38 36.15 -1.02
N ILE A 335 14.22 35.04 -0.32
CA ILE A 335 13.22 34.03 -0.71
C ILE A 335 11.88 34.49 -0.14
N GLN A 336 10.91 34.65 -1.02
CA GLN A 336 9.53 34.97 -0.71
C GLN A 336 8.76 33.65 -0.69
N ILE A 337 8.17 33.29 0.45
CA ILE A 337 7.50 32.00 0.65
C ILE A 337 6.03 32.28 0.95
N PHE A 338 5.15 31.62 0.21
CA PHE A 338 3.71 31.69 0.36
C PHE A 338 3.19 30.30 0.66
N ALA A 339 2.46 30.15 1.74
CA ALA A 339 1.96 28.84 2.17
C ALA A 339 0.50 28.92 2.58
N ALA A 340 -0.30 27.97 2.09
CA ALA A 340 -1.71 27.86 2.45
C ALA A 340 -2.01 26.51 3.13
N SER A 341 -3.04 26.56 3.97
CA SER A 341 -3.62 25.42 4.64
C SER A 341 -4.87 24.97 3.90
N GLY A 342 -5.10 23.66 3.82
CA GLY A 342 -6.37 23.10 3.36
C GLY A 342 -7.53 23.35 4.35
N SER A 343 -7.22 23.76 5.59
CA SER A 343 -8.18 23.91 6.69
C SER A 343 -8.38 25.35 7.16
N GLU A 344 -7.52 26.28 6.74
CA GLU A 344 -7.53 27.69 7.16
C GLU A 344 -7.74 28.64 5.99
N VAL A 345 -8.24 29.84 6.30
CA VAL A 345 -8.59 30.83 5.27
C VAL A 345 -7.36 31.68 4.91
N GLY A 346 -7.07 31.80 3.62
CA GLY A 346 -5.99 32.63 3.08
C GLY A 346 -4.66 31.91 2.98
N PHE A 347 -3.57 32.67 3.00
CA PHE A 347 -2.21 32.14 3.02
C PHE A 347 -1.30 33.02 3.87
N THR A 348 -0.18 32.43 4.30
CA THR A 348 0.90 33.07 5.03
C THR A 348 1.99 33.50 4.07
N HIS A 349 2.48 34.73 4.22
CA HIS A 349 3.66 35.22 3.51
C HIS A 349 4.84 35.35 4.47
N LEU A 350 5.92 34.66 4.15
CA LEU A 350 7.17 34.68 4.88
C LEU A 350 8.30 35.19 3.98
N GLU A 351 9.24 35.92 4.58
CA GLU A 351 10.50 36.24 3.92
C GLU A 351 11.67 35.55 4.61
N LEU A 352 12.52 34.91 3.81
CA LEU A 352 13.80 34.38 4.25
C LEU A 352 14.94 35.25 3.72
N ALA A 353 15.62 35.95 4.64
CA ALA A 353 16.76 36.79 4.30
C ALA A 353 18.03 35.95 4.12
N LEU A 354 18.60 35.97 2.91
CA LEU A 354 19.86 35.28 2.61
C LEU A 354 21.11 36.10 3.00
N GLY A 355 20.97 37.41 3.27
CA GLY A 355 22.10 38.31 3.54
C GLY A 355 22.89 38.09 4.84
N ILE A 356 22.64 37.00 5.57
CA ILE A 356 23.43 36.53 6.72
C ILE A 356 24.11 35.18 6.45
N THR A 357 23.84 34.52 5.32
CA THR A 357 24.49 33.25 4.94
C THR A 357 25.78 33.55 4.19
N GLY A 358 26.87 32.93 4.65
CA GLY A 358 28.16 32.88 3.99
C GLY A 358 28.12 31.94 2.79
N ASP A 359 29.28 31.61 2.23
CA ASP A 359 29.45 30.73 1.09
C ASP A 359 29.16 29.26 1.44
N ILE A 360 28.69 28.50 0.44
CA ILE A 360 28.71 27.04 0.49
C ILE A 360 29.96 26.62 -0.27
N VAL A 361 30.93 26.03 0.44
CA VAL A 361 32.23 25.65 -0.13
C VAL A 361 32.41 24.16 0.09
N ALA A 362 32.52 23.40 -1.01
CA ALA A 362 32.81 21.97 -0.97
C ALA A 362 34.28 21.72 -1.33
N GLY A 363 34.94 20.86 -0.58
CA GLY A 363 36.23 20.29 -0.92
C GLY A 363 36.15 19.29 -2.08
N THR A 364 37.31 18.93 -2.56
CA THR A 364 37.55 17.90 -3.58
C THR A 364 37.87 16.56 -2.91
N ASP A 365 38.19 15.52 -3.69
CA ASP A 365 38.64 14.23 -3.14
C ASP A 365 40.11 14.23 -2.67
N ALA A 366 40.73 15.41 -2.56
CA ALA A 366 42.12 15.56 -2.16
C ALA A 366 42.21 16.44 -0.92
N GLY A 367 42.98 15.98 0.08
CA GLY A 367 43.17 16.73 1.32
C GLY A 367 43.70 18.15 1.06
N GLU A 368 42.91 19.14 1.44
CA GLU A 368 43.14 20.54 1.16
C GLU A 368 42.77 21.46 2.33
N ARG A 369 42.75 22.77 2.07
CA ARG A 369 42.44 23.80 3.07
C ARG A 369 41.25 24.59 2.60
N ILE A 370 40.12 24.40 3.28
CA ILE A 370 38.82 24.96 2.92
C ILE A 370 38.53 26.11 3.86
N SER A 371 38.32 27.33 3.34
CA SER A 371 38.15 28.53 4.17
C SER A 371 36.85 29.26 3.84
N GLY A 372 36.05 29.50 4.87
CA GLY A 372 34.89 30.37 4.86
C GLY A 372 35.26 31.86 4.90
N THR A 373 34.24 32.67 5.16
CA THR A 373 34.28 34.12 5.04
C THR A 373 33.98 34.79 6.40
N THR A 374 33.27 35.92 6.39
CA THR A 374 32.75 36.55 7.60
C THR A 374 31.22 36.35 7.74
N GLY A 375 30.62 35.52 6.88
CA GLY A 375 29.20 35.15 6.91
C GLY A 375 28.97 33.89 7.73
N ALA A 376 27.75 33.34 7.70
CA ALA A 376 27.49 31.98 8.20
C ALA A 376 27.70 30.97 7.08
N ASP A 377 28.93 30.48 6.92
CA ASP A 377 29.36 29.62 5.81
C ASP A 377 28.96 28.14 6.05
N ILE A 378 28.77 27.37 4.98
CA ILE A 378 28.63 25.91 5.03
C ILE A 378 29.84 25.30 4.32
N LEU A 379 30.68 24.59 5.05
CA LEU A 379 31.91 24.01 4.54
C LEU A 379 31.79 22.48 4.52
N LEU A 380 31.88 21.87 3.35
CA LEU A 380 31.93 20.42 3.16
C LEU A 380 33.39 20.00 2.97
N ASP A 381 33.82 18.96 3.68
CA ASP A 381 35.19 18.42 3.61
C ASP A 381 35.52 17.80 2.24
N GLY A 382 34.60 17.00 1.68
CA GLY A 382 34.95 16.15 0.53
C GLY A 382 35.66 14.89 1.02
N ALA A 383 36.52 14.31 0.19
CA ALA A 383 37.35 13.16 0.60
C ALA A 383 38.82 13.57 0.75
N GLY A 384 39.57 12.81 1.53
CA GLY A 384 40.93 13.15 1.91
C GLY A 384 41.00 13.80 3.30
N SER A 385 42.20 14.19 3.70
CA SER A 385 42.41 14.80 5.02
C SER A 385 42.43 16.32 4.90
N ASP A 386 41.35 16.94 5.35
CA ASP A 386 41.05 18.34 5.10
C ASP A 386 41.24 19.24 6.31
N VAL A 387 41.49 20.52 6.05
CA VAL A 387 41.57 21.55 7.08
C VAL A 387 40.54 22.64 6.80
N LEU A 388 39.44 22.63 7.55
CA LEU A 388 38.34 23.56 7.44
C LEU A 388 38.52 24.75 8.40
N ILE A 389 38.29 25.97 7.91
CA ILE A 389 38.34 27.22 8.68
C ILE A 389 37.06 27.99 8.43
N GLY A 390 36.21 28.14 9.44
CA GLY A 390 34.94 28.86 9.34
C GLY A 390 35.15 30.35 9.10
N GLY A 391 36.07 30.95 9.87
CA GLY A 391 36.27 32.39 9.88
C GLY A 391 35.48 33.04 11.01
N SER A 392 34.66 34.04 10.69
CA SER A 392 33.78 34.66 11.69
C SER A 392 32.35 34.52 11.24
N GLY A 393 31.49 33.93 12.06
CA GLY A 393 30.18 33.55 11.55
C GLY A 393 29.45 32.66 12.52
N ALA A 394 28.33 32.11 12.07
CA ALA A 394 27.76 30.91 12.67
C ALA A 394 27.90 29.83 11.60
N ASP A 395 29.06 29.19 11.57
CA ASP A 395 29.48 28.36 10.45
C ASP A 395 29.01 26.92 10.66
N VAL A 396 28.83 26.19 9.56
CA VAL A 396 28.43 24.78 9.57
C VAL A 396 29.52 23.98 8.90
N PHE A 397 30.10 23.03 9.63
CA PHE A 397 31.03 22.06 9.10
C PHE A 397 30.28 20.76 8.83
N VAL A 398 30.20 20.37 7.56
CA VAL A 398 29.52 19.17 7.08
C VAL A 398 30.60 18.16 6.72
N LEU A 399 30.61 17.01 7.40
CA LEU A 399 31.66 16.00 7.23
C LEU A 399 31.05 14.71 6.69
N ASP A 400 31.73 14.11 5.72
CA ASP A 400 31.38 12.81 5.13
C ASP A 400 32.25 11.68 5.72
N TYR A 401 31.93 10.43 5.39
CA TYR A 401 32.66 9.24 5.85
C TYR A 401 33.54 8.69 4.73
N ASP A 402 34.85 8.86 4.85
CA ASP A 402 35.82 8.46 3.83
C ASP A 402 37.08 7.75 4.42
N GLY A 403 37.16 7.64 5.74
CA GLY A 403 38.23 7.05 6.54
C GLY A 403 39.43 7.96 6.76
N ALA A 404 39.36 9.22 6.33
CA ALA A 404 40.43 10.18 6.47
C ALA A 404 40.38 10.90 7.82
N SER A 405 41.30 11.84 8.03
CA SER A 405 41.36 12.60 9.26
C SER A 405 41.34 14.09 9.00
N ASP A 406 40.22 14.71 9.35
CA ASP A 406 39.99 16.13 9.11
C ASP A 406 40.28 16.98 10.33
N THR A 407 40.43 18.27 10.08
CA THR A 407 40.70 19.27 11.11
C THR A 407 39.84 20.51 10.93
N ILE A 408 39.01 20.83 11.92
CA ILE A 408 38.39 22.16 12.04
C ILE A 408 39.33 23.07 12.84
N ALA A 409 39.77 24.16 12.25
CA ALA A 409 40.85 24.99 12.78
C ALA A 409 40.41 26.06 13.80
N ASP A 410 39.14 26.48 13.78
CA ASP A 410 38.65 27.65 14.51
C ASP A 410 37.18 27.54 14.97
N PHE A 411 36.76 26.36 15.42
CA PHE A 411 35.38 26.11 15.86
C PHE A 411 34.97 26.98 17.05
N ASP A 412 33.89 27.75 16.91
CA ASP A 412 33.22 28.47 17.99
C ASP A 412 31.99 27.68 18.52
N PRO A 413 32.07 26.99 19.67
CA PRO A 413 30.98 26.16 20.20
C PRO A 413 29.73 26.95 20.64
N ALA A 414 29.78 28.29 20.59
CA ALA A 414 28.64 29.16 20.87
C ALA A 414 27.82 29.52 19.62
N MET A 415 28.41 29.44 18.43
CA MET A 415 27.79 29.88 17.18
C MET A 415 27.82 28.81 16.09
N ASP A 416 28.92 28.08 15.98
CA ASP A 416 29.14 27.10 14.93
C ASP A 416 28.41 25.79 15.21
N ARG A 417 28.19 25.05 14.13
CA ARG A 417 27.54 23.75 14.13
C ARG A 417 28.39 22.73 13.40
N LEU A 418 28.19 21.48 13.79
CA LEU A 418 28.84 20.33 13.19
C LEU A 418 27.73 19.40 12.68
N ASP A 419 27.80 19.02 11.41
CA ASP A 419 26.89 18.07 10.79
C ASP A 419 27.66 16.81 10.35
N LEU A 420 27.75 15.86 11.27
CA LEU A 420 28.32 14.52 11.05
C LEU A 420 27.28 13.54 10.52
N SER A 421 26.12 13.99 10.04
CA SER A 421 25.12 13.05 9.51
C SER A 421 25.55 12.36 8.22
N GLY A 422 26.72 12.69 7.63
CA GLY A 422 27.36 11.91 6.57
C GLY A 422 28.11 10.67 7.10
N TRP A 423 28.30 10.57 8.41
CA TRP A 423 28.94 9.43 9.05
C TRP A 423 27.98 8.25 9.16
N THR A 424 28.22 7.22 8.35
CA THR A 424 27.37 6.02 8.26
C THR A 424 27.01 5.45 9.64
N LEU A 425 25.71 5.24 9.87
CA LEU A 425 25.15 4.65 11.10
C LEU A 425 25.34 5.48 12.39
N LEU A 426 25.73 6.75 12.29
CA LEU A 426 25.77 7.66 13.43
C LEU A 426 24.35 8.17 13.76
N ARG A 427 23.74 7.62 14.81
CA ARG A 427 22.36 7.89 15.25
C ARG A 427 22.28 8.72 16.54
N SER A 428 23.40 9.04 17.18
CA SER A 428 23.44 9.94 18.34
C SER A 428 24.86 10.40 18.65
N ALA A 429 24.98 11.52 19.36
CA ALA A 429 26.26 12.00 19.87
C ALA A 429 26.91 11.01 20.87
N ASP A 430 26.12 10.14 21.50
CA ASP A 430 26.59 9.16 22.49
C ASP A 430 27.45 8.04 21.86
N GLN A 431 27.34 7.85 20.53
CA GLN A 431 28.18 6.90 19.79
C GLN A 431 29.59 7.45 19.50
N LEU A 432 29.84 8.74 19.75
CA LEU A 432 31.12 9.38 19.47
C LEU A 432 32.12 9.20 20.63
N ASP A 433 33.33 8.74 20.32
CA ASP A 433 34.45 8.79 21.26
C ASP A 433 35.06 10.19 21.23
N VAL A 434 34.63 11.04 22.18
CA VAL A 434 35.14 12.42 22.31
C VAL A 434 36.25 12.49 23.35
N THR A 435 37.48 12.72 22.86
CA THR A 435 38.64 12.98 23.71
C THR A 435 38.96 14.47 23.74
N ALA A 436 38.83 15.12 24.91
CA ALA A 436 39.21 16.52 25.09
C ALA A 436 40.73 16.72 24.86
N THR A 437 41.09 17.74 24.08
CA THR A 437 42.50 18.13 23.86
C THR A 437 42.78 19.46 24.56
N THR A 438 44.03 19.93 24.57
CA THR A 438 44.40 21.20 25.24
C THR A 438 43.64 22.41 24.69
N PHE A 439 43.31 22.39 23.38
CA PHE A 439 42.74 23.53 22.67
C PHE A 439 41.46 23.17 21.90
N GLY A 440 40.78 22.09 22.29
CA GLY A 440 39.53 21.65 21.67
C GLY A 440 39.22 20.19 21.99
N ALA A 441 38.91 19.39 20.98
CA ALA A 441 38.62 17.96 21.10
C ALA A 441 39.10 17.17 19.88
N MET A 442 39.13 15.85 20.03
CA MET A 442 39.24 14.89 18.95
C MET A 442 38.06 13.95 19.05
N ILE A 443 37.32 13.82 17.95
CA ILE A 443 36.17 12.94 17.82
C ILE A 443 36.60 11.73 17.02
N ARG A 444 36.29 10.53 17.51
CA ARG A 444 36.41 9.30 16.74
C ARG A 444 35.09 8.58 16.64
N TYR A 445 34.87 8.01 15.47
CA TYR A 445 33.74 7.15 15.22
C TYR A 445 34.13 6.14 14.15
N ARG A 446 34.18 4.86 14.54
CA ARG A 446 34.66 3.77 13.68
C ARG A 446 36.05 4.10 13.10
N GLY A 447 36.17 4.20 11.78
CA GLY A 447 37.42 4.54 11.08
C GLY A 447 37.76 6.03 11.07
N GLU A 448 36.80 6.91 11.37
CA GLU A 448 36.95 8.36 11.23
C GLU A 448 37.62 9.03 12.42
N VAL A 449 38.39 10.09 12.14
CA VAL A 449 39.03 10.92 13.16
C VAL A 449 38.94 12.40 12.80
N LEU A 450 38.10 13.15 13.51
CA LEU A 450 37.98 14.60 13.38
C LEU A 450 38.71 15.33 14.51
N HIS A 451 39.65 16.20 14.16
CA HIS A 451 40.32 17.10 15.09
C HIS A 451 39.61 18.45 15.11
N ILE A 452 39.30 18.97 16.29
CA ILE A 452 38.61 20.25 16.45
C ILE A 452 39.44 21.16 17.34
N HIS A 453 39.81 22.31 16.80
CA HIS A 453 40.44 23.41 17.51
C HIS A 453 39.40 24.49 17.81
N SER A 454 39.26 24.87 19.08
CA SER A 454 38.36 25.94 19.48
C SER A 454 38.98 27.31 19.21
N VAL A 455 38.20 28.24 18.65
CA VAL A 455 38.63 29.64 18.44
C VAL A 455 39.07 30.33 19.72
N GLN A 456 38.52 29.90 20.87
CA GLN A 456 38.82 30.46 22.19
C GLN A 456 40.05 29.80 22.84
N GLY A 457 40.62 28.76 22.23
CA GLY A 457 41.74 27.99 22.77
C GLY A 457 41.39 27.20 24.02
N THR A 458 40.11 26.85 24.21
CA THR A 458 39.61 26.07 25.35
C THR A 458 39.36 24.62 24.96
N GLN A 459 39.31 23.72 25.97
CA GLN A 459 38.94 22.32 25.73
C GLN A 459 37.44 22.21 25.37
N LEU A 460 37.11 21.26 24.52
CA LEU A 460 35.74 20.83 24.23
C LEU A 460 35.53 19.42 24.78
N THR A 461 34.35 19.15 25.31
CA THR A 461 33.99 17.88 25.97
C THR A 461 32.82 17.21 25.27
N ALA A 462 32.55 15.93 25.58
CA ALA A 462 31.38 15.22 25.06
C ALA A 462 30.05 15.97 25.34
N ALA A 463 29.95 16.65 26.49
CA ALA A 463 28.77 17.43 26.85
C ALA A 463 28.56 18.65 25.93
N ASP A 464 29.63 19.22 25.36
CA ASP A 464 29.53 20.31 24.41
C ASP A 464 28.90 19.82 23.10
N PHE A 465 29.31 18.65 22.60
CA PHE A 465 28.77 18.05 21.37
C PHE A 465 27.34 17.51 21.55
N ALA A 466 27.01 16.98 22.72
CA ALA A 466 25.63 16.63 23.06
C ALA A 466 24.69 17.86 23.06
N ARG A 467 25.20 19.04 23.45
CA ARG A 467 24.43 20.29 23.44
C ARG A 467 24.33 20.93 22.05
N ILE A 468 25.38 20.83 21.25
CA ILE A 468 25.46 21.45 19.91
C ILE A 468 24.59 20.69 18.90
N GLY A 469 24.41 19.37 19.09
CA GLY A 469 23.70 18.52 18.13
C GLY A 469 24.58 18.29 16.91
N VAL A 470 25.33 17.18 16.92
CA VAL A 470 26.36 16.86 15.92
C VAL A 470 25.86 15.98 14.77
N ALA A 471 24.66 15.44 14.88
CA ALA A 471 23.97 14.73 13.82
C ALA A 471 22.52 15.19 13.84
N ASN A 472 22.00 15.67 12.70
CA ASN A 472 20.56 15.75 12.52
C ASN A 472 20.06 14.30 12.44
N LEU A 473 19.28 13.89 13.45
CA LEU A 473 18.75 12.53 13.61
C LEU A 473 17.63 12.20 12.61
N ASP A 474 17.42 13.12 11.68
CA ASP A 474 16.34 13.17 10.73
C ASP A 474 16.72 12.40 9.45
N ARG A 475 17.92 11.78 9.36
CA ARG A 475 18.44 11.19 8.12
C ARG A 475 18.61 9.67 8.18
N ILE A 476 18.23 8.99 7.10
CA ILE A 476 18.65 7.62 6.79
C ILE A 476 19.73 7.72 5.72
N LEU A 477 20.95 7.24 6.01
CA LEU A 477 22.03 7.30 5.02
C LEU A 477 21.77 6.27 3.91
N THR A 478 21.53 6.75 2.70
CA THR A 478 21.52 5.93 1.48
C THR A 478 22.91 5.97 0.85
N GLY A 479 23.70 4.92 1.03
CA GLY A 479 25.08 4.83 0.53
C GLY A 479 25.75 3.55 1.01
N PHE A 480 25.46 2.44 0.32
CA PHE A 480 26.02 1.12 0.63
C PHE A 480 27.49 1.06 0.18
N VAL A 481 28.37 0.67 1.11
CA VAL A 481 29.79 0.39 0.87
C VAL A 481 29.89 -1.01 0.25
N ASP A 482 30.90 -1.24 -0.61
CA ASP A 482 31.28 -2.57 -1.13
C ASP A 482 31.37 -3.59 0.03
N GLY A 483 30.42 -4.53 0.09
CA GLY A 483 30.23 -5.47 1.21
C GLY A 483 29.62 -4.80 2.45
N ALA A 484 28.30 -4.88 2.56
CA ALA A 484 27.50 -4.26 3.61
C ALA A 484 27.26 -5.24 4.78
N GLU A 485 27.49 -4.75 6.00
CA GLU A 485 26.83 -5.30 7.19
C GLU A 485 25.54 -4.49 7.38
N LEU A 486 24.40 -5.16 7.17
CA LEU A 486 23.06 -4.61 7.28
C LEU A 486 22.43 -5.14 8.54
N GLU A 487 22.02 -4.23 9.40
CA GLU A 487 21.38 -4.55 10.67
C GLU A 487 19.97 -3.97 10.68
N GLY A 488 19.00 -4.85 10.92
CA GLY A 488 17.62 -4.52 11.22
C GLY A 488 17.45 -3.91 12.60
N THR A 489 16.21 -3.84 13.00
CA THR A 489 15.72 -3.33 14.27
C THR A 489 15.18 -4.49 15.11
N ALA A 490 14.32 -4.24 16.10
CA ALA A 490 13.63 -5.30 16.83
C ALA A 490 12.18 -5.47 16.35
N SER A 491 11.91 -5.05 15.11
CA SER A 491 10.62 -5.14 14.42
C SER A 491 10.80 -5.96 13.15
N ASN A 492 9.72 -6.24 12.42
CA ASN A 492 9.84 -6.92 11.14
C ASN A 492 10.54 -5.99 10.13
N ASP A 493 11.73 -6.39 9.70
CA ASP A 493 12.57 -5.66 8.78
C ASP A 493 12.64 -6.35 7.41
N ARG A 494 12.87 -5.55 6.36
CA ARG A 494 13.29 -6.07 5.05
C ARG A 494 14.69 -5.55 4.76
N LEU A 495 15.65 -6.45 4.71
CA LEU A 495 17.05 -6.13 4.47
C LEU A 495 17.44 -6.64 3.07
N THR A 496 17.98 -5.76 2.23
CA THR A 496 18.49 -6.11 0.90
C THR A 496 19.97 -5.75 0.79
N GLY A 497 20.79 -6.74 0.49
CA GLY A 497 22.21 -6.64 0.23
C GLY A 497 22.53 -6.16 -1.18
N THR A 498 23.75 -6.41 -1.60
CA THR A 498 24.36 -6.00 -2.86
C THR A 498 24.76 -7.22 -3.69
N ALA A 499 25.46 -7.02 -4.81
CA ALA A 499 26.06 -8.14 -5.56
C ALA A 499 27.42 -8.61 -4.99
N ALA A 500 27.84 -8.06 -3.85
CA ALA A 500 29.08 -8.39 -3.15
C ALA A 500 28.79 -9.34 -1.97
N LYS A 501 29.81 -9.69 -1.19
CA LYS A 501 29.61 -10.45 0.04
C LYS A 501 29.03 -9.54 1.12
N ASP A 502 27.82 -9.85 1.57
CA ASP A 502 27.09 -9.11 2.58
C ASP A 502 26.84 -9.92 3.86
N ARG A 503 26.50 -9.21 4.94
CA ARG A 503 26.06 -9.80 6.20
C ARG A 503 24.80 -9.09 6.65
N LEU A 504 23.66 -9.76 6.59
CA LEU A 504 22.35 -9.23 6.98
C LEU A 504 21.97 -9.81 8.35
N ILE A 505 21.53 -8.96 9.28
CA ILE A 505 21.16 -9.32 10.65
C ILE A 505 19.79 -8.75 10.97
N GLY A 506 18.77 -9.59 11.11
CA GLY A 506 17.38 -9.20 11.39
C GLY A 506 17.15 -8.75 12.84
N TYR A 507 17.67 -9.53 13.80
CA TYR A 507 17.45 -9.42 15.27
C TYR A 507 16.12 -10.02 15.75
N ASP A 508 15.15 -9.20 16.16
CA ASP A 508 13.85 -9.67 16.66
C ASP A 508 12.79 -9.23 15.65
N GLY A 509 11.84 -10.08 15.31
CA GLY A 509 10.84 -9.77 14.29
C GLY A 509 10.71 -10.92 13.30
N ASN A 510 9.76 -10.82 12.38
CA ASN A 510 9.72 -11.70 11.22
C ASN A 510 10.35 -10.95 10.06
N ASP A 511 11.62 -11.22 9.80
CA ASP A 511 12.43 -10.45 8.87
C ASP A 511 12.48 -11.08 7.48
N ILE A 512 12.65 -10.26 6.45
CA ILE A 512 12.91 -10.71 5.09
C ILE A 512 14.32 -10.29 4.69
N LEU A 513 15.17 -11.27 4.40
CA LEU A 513 16.59 -11.10 4.12
C LEU A 513 16.90 -11.47 2.66
N ASP A 514 17.17 -10.47 1.84
CA ASP A 514 17.59 -10.64 0.45
C ASP A 514 19.09 -10.32 0.33
N GLY A 515 19.93 -11.34 0.18
CA GLY A 515 21.36 -11.14 -0.02
C GLY A 515 21.72 -10.55 -1.39
N ALA A 516 20.79 -10.53 -2.35
CA ALA A 516 21.04 -10.36 -3.76
C ALA A 516 22.09 -11.38 -4.27
N GLY A 517 23.21 -10.93 -4.85
CA GLY A 517 24.22 -11.86 -5.37
C GLY A 517 25.45 -11.86 -4.48
N GLY A 518 26.05 -13.00 -4.19
CA GLY A 518 27.23 -12.96 -3.32
C GLY A 518 27.44 -14.24 -2.56
N ALA A 519 28.39 -14.19 -1.62
CA ALA A 519 28.65 -15.25 -0.67
C ALA A 519 28.27 -14.73 0.73
N ASP A 520 26.96 -14.64 0.94
CA ASP A 520 26.37 -13.81 1.99
C ASP A 520 26.17 -14.57 3.29
N THR A 521 25.92 -13.83 4.37
CA THR A 521 25.52 -14.40 5.66
C THR A 521 24.22 -13.76 6.08
N LEU A 522 23.14 -14.54 6.08
CA LEU A 522 21.79 -14.10 6.43
C LEU A 522 21.48 -14.64 7.83
N ILE A 523 21.34 -13.72 8.79
CA ILE A 523 21.08 -14.00 10.20
C ILE A 523 19.69 -13.44 10.51
N GLY A 524 18.67 -14.29 10.64
CA GLY A 524 17.31 -13.86 10.99
C GLY A 524 17.26 -13.37 12.42
N GLY A 525 17.27 -14.31 13.36
CA GLY A 525 17.39 -14.02 14.78
C GLY A 525 16.25 -14.66 15.56
N THR A 526 15.33 -13.87 16.10
CA THR A 526 14.14 -14.38 16.79
C THR A 526 12.87 -13.97 16.04
N GLY A 527 12.04 -14.97 15.74
CA GLY A 527 10.81 -14.78 14.96
C GLY A 527 10.76 -15.84 13.85
N LEU A 528 10.00 -15.56 12.80
CA LEU A 528 9.98 -16.35 11.57
C LEU A 528 10.67 -15.51 10.48
N ASP A 529 11.93 -15.85 10.20
CA ASP A 529 12.76 -15.06 9.28
C ASP A 529 12.90 -15.75 7.94
N CYS A 530 12.70 -15.02 6.85
CA CYS A 530 12.67 -15.54 5.49
C CYS A 530 13.87 -15.06 4.66
N ALA A 531 14.58 -15.99 4.02
CA ALA A 531 15.52 -15.65 2.96
C ALA A 531 14.77 -15.47 1.62
N ASP A 532 14.97 -14.33 0.97
CA ASP A 532 14.24 -13.96 -0.26
C ASP A 532 15.11 -14.13 -1.51
N PHE A 533 14.71 -15.09 -2.35
CA PHE A 533 15.27 -15.36 -3.67
C PHE A 533 14.21 -15.23 -4.77
N SER A 534 13.08 -14.55 -4.52
CA SER A 534 11.95 -14.37 -5.47
C SER A 534 12.33 -13.72 -6.80
N TRP A 535 13.46 -13.03 -6.84
CA TRP A 535 14.04 -12.45 -8.06
C TRP A 535 14.78 -13.49 -8.93
N ALA A 536 15.09 -14.67 -8.41
CA ALA A 536 15.80 -15.70 -9.16
C ALA A 536 14.89 -16.30 -10.24
N THR A 537 15.46 -16.49 -11.44
CA THR A 537 14.71 -16.99 -12.61
C THR A 537 15.18 -18.38 -13.06
N THR A 538 16.07 -19.00 -12.29
CA THR A 538 16.68 -20.30 -12.60
C THR A 538 16.59 -21.20 -11.40
N ALA A 539 16.44 -22.50 -11.65
CA ALA A 539 16.41 -23.55 -10.62
C ALA A 539 17.48 -23.37 -9.53
N LEU A 540 17.02 -23.37 -8.28
CA LEU A 540 17.80 -23.30 -7.05
C LEU A 540 17.78 -24.64 -6.34
N SER A 541 18.82 -24.86 -5.53
CA SER A 541 18.82 -25.89 -4.50
C SER A 541 19.18 -25.16 -3.22
N ILE A 542 18.32 -25.22 -2.22
CA ILE A 542 18.44 -24.51 -0.94
C ILE A 542 18.21 -25.52 0.17
N ALA A 543 19.16 -25.65 1.08
CA ALA A 543 19.06 -26.47 2.28
C ALA A 543 19.53 -25.65 3.48
N LEU A 544 18.60 -25.30 4.38
CA LEU A 544 18.88 -24.41 5.52
C LEU A 544 19.94 -25.00 6.47
N ASP A 545 19.93 -26.32 6.69
CA ASP A 545 20.90 -27.03 7.56
C ASP A 545 22.13 -27.59 6.83
N SER A 546 22.22 -27.43 5.50
CA SER A 546 23.29 -28.05 4.70
C SER A 546 23.73 -27.13 3.56
N PRO A 547 24.36 -25.97 3.89
CA PRO A 547 24.69 -24.95 2.90
C PRO A 547 25.64 -25.44 1.80
N ASP A 548 26.41 -26.51 2.05
CA ASP A 548 27.25 -27.18 1.03
C ASP A 548 26.45 -27.78 -0.15
N LEU A 549 25.12 -27.93 0.00
CA LEU A 549 24.22 -28.42 -1.05
C LEU A 549 23.57 -27.27 -1.83
N ASN A 550 23.80 -26.01 -1.45
CA ASN A 550 23.14 -24.88 -2.10
C ASN A 550 23.70 -24.62 -3.50
N THR A 551 22.85 -24.21 -4.43
CA THR A 551 23.23 -23.90 -5.82
C THR A 551 22.50 -22.67 -6.35
N GLY A 552 22.92 -22.17 -7.51
CA GLY A 552 22.28 -21.00 -8.13
C GLY A 552 22.55 -19.73 -7.33
N ALA A 553 21.51 -18.90 -7.16
CA ALA A 553 21.58 -17.67 -6.36
C ALA A 553 21.90 -17.90 -4.88
N ALA A 554 21.57 -19.08 -4.34
CA ALA A 554 21.86 -19.42 -2.94
C ALA A 554 23.26 -20.04 -2.74
N LEU A 555 24.08 -20.15 -3.78
CA LEU A 555 25.43 -20.72 -3.68
C LEU A 555 26.29 -19.87 -2.72
N ASP A 556 27.01 -20.54 -1.82
CA ASP A 556 27.88 -19.91 -0.81
C ASP A 556 27.18 -18.97 0.19
N VAL A 557 25.84 -18.97 0.24
CA VAL A 557 25.05 -18.28 1.27
C VAL A 557 25.03 -19.11 2.55
N ILE A 558 25.28 -18.45 3.68
CA ILE A 558 25.19 -19.02 5.03
C ILE A 558 23.90 -18.53 5.68
N PHE A 559 23.07 -19.47 6.13
CA PHE A 559 21.85 -19.19 6.89
C PHE A 559 22.10 -19.44 8.38
N GLU A 560 21.71 -18.49 9.23
CA GLU A 560 21.67 -18.64 10.69
C GLU A 560 20.32 -18.14 11.22
N SER A 561 19.58 -18.97 11.97
CA SER A 561 18.25 -18.60 12.47
C SER A 561 17.34 -18.06 11.35
N VAL A 562 17.30 -18.78 10.23
CA VAL A 562 16.37 -18.55 9.12
C VAL A 562 15.47 -19.75 9.05
N GLU A 563 14.18 -19.51 9.00
CA GLU A 563 13.16 -20.55 9.00
C GLU A 563 12.30 -20.51 7.74
N GLY A 564 12.32 -19.43 6.97
CA GLY A 564 11.58 -19.29 5.73
C GLY A 564 12.45 -19.12 4.50
N VAL A 565 11.90 -19.51 3.35
CA VAL A 565 12.53 -19.32 2.04
C VAL A 565 11.47 -18.92 1.04
N PHE A 566 11.69 -17.82 0.34
CA PHE A 566 10.99 -17.50 -0.91
C PHE A 566 11.93 -17.88 -2.05
N ALA A 567 11.61 -18.96 -2.76
CA ALA A 567 12.39 -19.41 -3.91
C ALA A 567 12.10 -18.52 -5.13
N GLY A 568 12.46 -18.95 -6.34
CA GLY A 568 12.34 -18.14 -7.56
C GLY A 568 11.35 -18.73 -8.55
N SER A 569 11.38 -18.25 -9.80
CA SER A 569 10.54 -18.79 -10.88
C SER A 569 11.10 -20.07 -11.55
N GLY A 570 12.00 -20.78 -10.87
CA GLY A 570 12.70 -21.96 -11.37
C GLY A 570 12.07 -23.26 -10.88
N ASP A 571 12.49 -24.42 -11.42
CA ASP A 571 12.16 -25.71 -10.78
C ASP A 571 13.09 -25.89 -9.57
N ASP A 572 12.67 -25.42 -8.40
CA ASP A 572 13.49 -25.24 -7.22
C ASP A 572 13.40 -26.44 -6.26
N SER A 573 14.48 -26.70 -5.53
CA SER A 573 14.49 -27.70 -4.45
C SER A 573 14.84 -27.02 -3.14
N VAL A 574 13.89 -26.95 -2.22
CA VAL A 574 14.04 -26.31 -0.92
C VAL A 574 13.89 -27.36 0.18
N THR A 575 14.86 -27.44 1.07
CA THR A 575 14.82 -28.30 2.27
C THR A 575 14.95 -27.42 3.51
N GLY A 576 13.95 -27.49 4.38
CA GLY A 576 13.92 -26.83 5.67
C GLY A 576 14.87 -27.47 6.68
N ASN A 577 14.64 -27.18 7.96
CA ASN A 577 15.45 -27.64 9.08
C ASN A 577 14.58 -28.38 10.11
N ALA A 578 14.96 -28.34 11.40
CA ALA A 578 14.20 -28.97 12.48
C ALA A 578 13.26 -28.00 13.23
N ALA A 579 13.21 -26.74 12.79
CA ALA A 579 12.29 -25.72 13.28
C ALA A 579 11.03 -25.66 12.40
N ASN A 580 10.04 -24.87 12.80
CA ASN A 580 8.86 -24.65 11.96
C ASN A 580 9.22 -23.74 10.79
N ASN A 581 9.14 -24.25 9.56
CA ASN A 581 9.56 -23.55 8.36
C ASN A 581 8.38 -22.96 7.55
N ASP A 582 8.60 -21.84 6.85
CA ASP A 582 7.69 -21.29 5.81
C ASP A 582 8.39 -21.34 4.44
N LEU A 583 8.08 -22.35 3.64
CA LEU A 583 8.75 -22.61 2.37
C LEU A 583 7.83 -22.26 1.20
N ARG A 584 8.29 -21.38 0.31
CA ARG A 584 7.56 -20.94 -0.89
C ARG A 584 8.34 -21.23 -2.16
N GLY A 585 7.75 -22.01 -3.06
CA GLY A 585 8.31 -22.34 -4.38
C GLY A 585 8.14 -21.24 -5.42
N GLU A 586 7.10 -20.41 -5.27
CA GLU A 586 6.71 -19.34 -6.21
C GLU A 586 6.23 -19.87 -7.57
N GLY A 587 7.14 -20.23 -8.48
CA GLY A 587 6.69 -20.82 -9.74
C GLY A 587 7.72 -21.70 -10.39
N GLY A 588 7.28 -22.78 -11.02
CA GLY A 588 8.17 -23.85 -11.45
C GLY A 588 7.55 -25.18 -11.10
N ASN A 589 8.29 -26.28 -11.17
CA ASN A 589 7.88 -27.54 -10.54
C ASN A 589 8.82 -27.77 -9.37
N ASP A 590 8.37 -27.38 -8.19
CA ASP A 590 9.19 -27.25 -7.01
C ASP A 590 9.17 -28.51 -6.16
N SER A 591 10.22 -28.71 -5.39
CA SER A 591 10.32 -29.78 -4.38
C SER A 591 10.60 -29.15 -3.02
N LEU A 592 9.56 -29.01 -2.21
CA LEU A 592 9.62 -28.45 -0.86
C LEU A 592 9.58 -29.58 0.16
N LEU A 593 10.65 -29.71 0.94
CA LEU A 593 10.79 -30.67 2.04
C LEU A 593 10.86 -29.90 3.35
N GLY A 594 9.80 -29.92 4.15
CA GLY A 594 9.70 -29.18 5.42
C GLY A 594 10.78 -29.60 6.42
N GLY A 595 10.85 -30.90 6.70
CA GLY A 595 11.90 -31.46 7.55
C GLY A 595 11.32 -31.95 8.87
N GLY A 596 11.64 -31.28 9.97
CA GLY A 596 10.92 -31.51 11.22
C GLY A 596 10.47 -30.20 11.81
N GLY A 597 9.35 -30.18 12.53
CA GLY A 597 8.70 -28.92 12.88
C GLY A 597 7.26 -28.96 12.41
N ASN A 598 6.52 -27.88 12.61
CA ASN A 598 5.22 -27.70 11.99
C ASN A 598 5.39 -26.72 10.85
N ASP A 599 5.54 -27.25 9.64
CA ASP A 599 5.96 -26.50 8.47
C ASP A 599 4.75 -26.01 7.66
N THR A 600 4.92 -24.86 7.00
CA THR A 600 3.99 -24.34 6.00
C THR A 600 4.66 -24.39 4.64
N LEU A 601 4.01 -25.05 3.68
CA LEU A 601 4.53 -25.26 2.32
C LEU A 601 3.57 -24.63 1.30
N ASN A 602 4.07 -23.69 0.50
CA ASN A 602 3.36 -23.13 -0.64
C ASN A 602 4.16 -23.41 -1.92
N GLY A 603 3.67 -24.33 -2.76
CA GLY A 603 4.33 -24.64 -4.04
C GLY A 603 4.27 -23.49 -5.04
N GLY A 604 3.20 -22.69 -4.99
CA GLY A 604 2.92 -21.67 -5.98
C GLY A 604 2.40 -22.26 -7.30
N SER A 605 2.82 -21.68 -8.42
CA SER A 605 2.39 -22.15 -9.74
C SER A 605 3.26 -23.28 -10.26
N GLY A 606 2.70 -24.48 -10.40
CA GLY A 606 3.56 -25.61 -10.72
C GLY A 606 2.90 -26.95 -10.70
N ALA A 607 3.72 -27.99 -10.82
CA ALA A 607 3.35 -29.34 -10.41
C ALA A 607 4.35 -29.78 -9.34
N ASP A 608 4.00 -29.52 -8.08
CA ASP A 608 4.98 -29.46 -7.01
C ASP A 608 5.01 -30.75 -6.17
N VAL A 609 6.12 -30.96 -5.48
CA VAL A 609 6.31 -32.02 -4.50
C VAL A 609 6.39 -31.36 -3.13
N LEU A 610 5.33 -31.52 -2.34
CA LEU A 610 5.18 -30.92 -1.01
C LEU A 610 5.24 -32.05 0.04
N ASP A 611 6.37 -32.17 0.75
CA ASP A 611 6.56 -33.13 1.85
C ASP A 611 6.81 -32.40 3.16
N GLY A 612 5.86 -32.47 4.09
CA GLY A 612 5.99 -31.82 5.41
C GLY A 612 7.08 -32.44 6.28
N GLY A 613 7.35 -33.74 6.10
CA GLY A 613 8.26 -34.47 6.96
C GLY A 613 7.64 -34.83 8.31
N SER A 614 8.23 -34.38 9.42
CA SER A 614 7.77 -34.75 10.76
C SER A 614 7.21 -33.56 11.54
N GLY A 615 5.91 -33.62 11.83
CA GLY A 615 5.27 -32.74 12.79
C GLY A 615 3.80 -32.64 12.46
N THR A 616 3.28 -31.43 12.37
CA THR A 616 1.93 -31.16 11.90
C THR A 616 2.02 -30.06 10.85
N ASP A 617 2.00 -30.50 9.61
CA ASP A 617 2.45 -29.69 8.48
C ASP A 617 1.27 -29.25 7.62
N THR A 618 1.40 -28.07 7.02
CA THR A 618 0.32 -27.36 6.33
C THR A 618 0.72 -27.06 4.90
N VAL A 619 -0.13 -27.41 3.93
CA VAL A 619 -0.02 -26.84 2.58
C VAL A 619 -0.90 -25.61 2.46
N SER A 620 -0.36 -24.53 1.91
CA SER A 620 -1.06 -23.25 1.78
C SER A 620 -1.21 -22.85 0.32
N TYR A 621 -2.44 -22.52 -0.06
CA TYR A 621 -2.83 -21.91 -1.34
C TYR A 621 -3.40 -20.50 -1.13
N GLN A 622 -3.11 -19.87 0.00
CA GLN A 622 -3.65 -18.55 0.37
C GLN A 622 -3.35 -17.45 -0.66
N ASP A 623 -2.22 -17.57 -1.36
CA ASP A 623 -1.73 -16.60 -2.33
C ASP A 623 -2.24 -16.91 -3.76
N ALA A 624 -3.05 -17.95 -3.95
CA ALA A 624 -3.48 -18.40 -5.26
C ALA A 624 -4.38 -17.38 -5.97
N GLY A 625 -4.12 -17.14 -7.26
CA GLY A 625 -4.85 -16.15 -8.07
C GLY A 625 -6.27 -16.59 -8.49
N GLY A 626 -6.68 -17.82 -8.14
CA GLY A 626 -7.95 -18.45 -8.49
C GLY A 626 -8.33 -19.52 -7.47
N GLY A 627 -9.63 -19.81 -7.36
CA GLY A 627 -10.11 -20.90 -6.49
C GLY A 627 -9.50 -22.25 -6.85
N VAL A 628 -9.11 -23.02 -5.84
CA VAL A 628 -8.36 -24.27 -5.96
C VAL A 628 -9.22 -25.48 -5.62
N ARG A 629 -8.81 -26.63 -6.16
CA ARG A 629 -9.29 -27.92 -5.65
C ARG A 629 -8.11 -28.74 -5.15
N VAL A 630 -8.15 -29.10 -3.87
CA VAL A 630 -7.11 -29.87 -3.19
C VAL A 630 -7.73 -31.13 -2.60
N ASP A 631 -7.19 -32.29 -2.96
CA ASP A 631 -7.64 -33.60 -2.45
C ASP A 631 -6.43 -34.48 -2.14
N PHE A 632 -6.07 -34.59 -0.86
CA PHE A 632 -4.91 -35.37 -0.41
C PHE A 632 -4.94 -36.85 -0.81
N LEU A 633 -6.12 -37.44 -0.98
CA LEU A 633 -6.25 -38.86 -1.35
C LEU A 633 -6.36 -39.08 -2.85
N HIS A 634 -6.69 -38.04 -3.61
CA HIS A 634 -6.86 -38.11 -5.07
C HIS A 634 -6.22 -36.90 -5.76
N PRO A 635 -4.90 -36.68 -5.62
CA PRO A 635 -4.22 -35.50 -6.16
C PRO A 635 -4.35 -35.36 -7.68
N SER A 636 -4.58 -36.46 -8.41
CA SER A 636 -4.91 -36.44 -9.84
C SER A 636 -6.19 -35.67 -10.21
N LEU A 637 -7.00 -35.32 -9.22
CA LEU A 637 -8.24 -34.58 -9.38
C LEU A 637 -8.11 -33.11 -8.93
N ASN A 638 -6.93 -32.67 -8.51
CA ASN A 638 -6.69 -31.29 -8.13
C ASN A 638 -6.81 -30.33 -9.33
N LEU A 639 -7.12 -29.07 -9.06
CA LEU A 639 -7.32 -28.00 -10.05
C LEU A 639 -6.81 -26.68 -9.48
N GLY A 640 -6.63 -25.69 -10.35
CA GLY A 640 -6.05 -24.40 -9.97
C GLY A 640 -4.54 -24.51 -9.86
N GLU A 641 -3.95 -23.80 -8.91
CA GLU A 641 -2.51 -23.89 -8.60
C GLU A 641 -2.13 -25.27 -8.05
N ALA A 642 -3.06 -25.99 -7.40
CA ALA A 642 -2.82 -27.35 -6.94
C ALA A 642 -2.70 -28.43 -8.05
N LEU A 643 -2.76 -28.05 -9.33
CA LEU A 643 -2.83 -28.97 -10.46
C LEU A 643 -1.48 -29.64 -10.73
N GLY A 644 -1.38 -30.90 -10.35
CA GLY A 644 -0.19 -31.72 -10.58
C GLY A 644 0.63 -31.95 -9.32
N ASP A 645 0.29 -31.23 -8.25
CA ASP A 645 0.93 -31.35 -6.94
C ASP A 645 0.81 -32.76 -6.35
N SER A 646 1.83 -33.10 -5.58
CA SER A 646 1.90 -34.31 -4.78
C SER A 646 2.20 -33.98 -3.34
N PHE A 647 1.54 -34.70 -2.44
CA PHE A 647 1.56 -34.44 -1.01
C PHE A 647 2.10 -35.65 -0.27
N ALA A 648 3.03 -35.42 0.66
CA ALA A 648 3.51 -36.41 1.60
C ALA A 648 3.58 -35.77 2.99
N SER A 649 3.25 -36.54 4.02
CA SER A 649 3.42 -36.12 5.43
C SER A 649 2.86 -34.71 5.74
N VAL A 650 1.72 -34.36 5.16
CA VAL A 650 1.00 -33.11 5.43
C VAL A 650 -0.37 -33.41 5.98
N GLU A 651 -0.78 -32.63 6.99
CA GLU A 651 -2.04 -32.81 7.68
C GLU A 651 -3.03 -31.69 7.41
N ASN A 652 -2.57 -30.48 7.12
CA ASN A 652 -3.46 -29.32 7.06
C ASN A 652 -3.47 -28.67 5.68
N ILE A 653 -4.57 -27.97 5.37
CA ILE A 653 -4.76 -27.26 4.11
C ILE A 653 -5.32 -25.86 4.41
N VAL A 654 -4.71 -24.84 3.82
CA VAL A 654 -5.26 -23.48 3.74
C VAL A 654 -5.61 -23.18 2.29
N GLY A 655 -6.85 -22.78 2.05
CA GLY A 655 -7.37 -22.34 0.76
C GLY A 655 -6.96 -20.91 0.40
N SER A 656 -7.45 -20.47 -0.75
CA SER A 656 -7.32 -19.12 -1.29
C SER A 656 -8.36 -18.16 -0.67
N THR A 657 -8.49 -16.96 -1.23
CA THR A 657 -9.57 -16.02 -0.86
C THR A 657 -10.79 -16.12 -1.79
N LEU A 658 -10.87 -17.21 -2.56
CA LEU A 658 -11.87 -17.47 -3.59
C LEU A 658 -12.52 -18.83 -3.34
N ALA A 659 -13.63 -19.10 -4.03
CA ALA A 659 -14.39 -20.35 -3.86
C ALA A 659 -13.55 -21.60 -4.15
N ASP A 660 -13.29 -22.38 -3.10
CA ASP A 660 -12.40 -23.53 -3.08
C ASP A 660 -13.13 -24.87 -2.90
N ASN A 661 -12.40 -25.95 -3.18
CA ASN A 661 -12.82 -27.32 -2.86
C ASN A 661 -11.68 -28.06 -2.16
N LEU A 662 -11.70 -28.07 -0.82
CA LEU A 662 -10.62 -28.59 0.00
C LEU A 662 -11.02 -29.90 0.67
N ARG A 663 -10.17 -30.92 0.57
CA ARG A 663 -10.45 -32.26 1.10
C ARG A 663 -9.24 -32.86 1.79
N GLY A 664 -9.44 -33.14 3.08
CA GLY A 664 -8.47 -33.77 3.95
C GLY A 664 -8.14 -35.23 3.60
N GLY A 665 -7.37 -35.82 4.51
CA GLY A 665 -6.82 -37.17 4.41
C GLY A 665 -7.60 -38.20 5.22
N TYR A 666 -6.86 -39.11 5.86
CA TYR A 666 -7.42 -40.09 6.81
C TYR A 666 -7.11 -39.76 8.28
N GLY A 667 -6.33 -38.70 8.51
CA GLY A 667 -5.87 -38.26 9.83
C GLY A 667 -6.65 -37.04 10.30
N THR A 668 -6.33 -36.55 11.50
CA THR A 668 -6.88 -35.27 11.97
C THR A 668 -6.31 -34.13 11.13
N ASN A 669 -7.19 -33.37 10.48
CA ASN A 669 -6.85 -32.26 9.61
C ASN A 669 -7.34 -30.93 10.18
N VAL A 670 -6.59 -29.86 9.93
CA VAL A 670 -7.09 -28.48 9.97
C VAL A 670 -7.29 -28.02 8.53
N ILE A 671 -8.51 -27.62 8.20
CA ILE A 671 -8.88 -27.13 6.87
C ILE A 671 -9.44 -25.71 7.03
N GLU A 672 -8.80 -24.75 6.39
CA GLU A 672 -9.22 -23.35 6.35
C GLU A 672 -9.60 -22.99 4.92
N GLY A 673 -10.87 -22.63 4.69
CA GLY A 673 -11.40 -22.24 3.39
C GLY A 673 -10.87 -20.87 2.96
N GLY A 674 -11.11 -19.86 3.79
CA GLY A 674 -10.69 -18.49 3.52
C GLY A 674 -11.89 -17.63 3.21
N ALA A 675 -11.74 -16.65 2.32
CA ALA A 675 -12.92 -15.98 1.77
C ALA A 675 -13.45 -16.77 0.55
N GLY A 676 -14.70 -16.57 0.16
CA GLY A 676 -15.32 -17.29 -0.96
C GLY A 676 -16.36 -18.30 -0.47
N ASP A 677 -17.18 -18.80 -1.40
CA ASP A 677 -18.16 -19.84 -1.08
C ASP A 677 -17.48 -21.22 -1.24
N ASP A 678 -17.04 -21.82 -0.15
CA ASP A 678 -16.15 -22.98 -0.16
C ASP A 678 -16.86 -24.32 0.03
N TRP A 679 -16.23 -25.38 -0.47
CA TRP A 679 -16.62 -26.77 -0.19
C TRP A 679 -15.50 -27.49 0.57
N LEU A 680 -15.72 -27.74 1.86
CA LEU A 680 -14.71 -28.25 2.78
C LEU A 680 -15.08 -29.64 3.30
N PHE A 681 -14.15 -30.61 3.21
CA PHE A 681 -14.39 -31.99 3.63
C PHE A 681 -13.24 -32.61 4.43
N GLY A 682 -13.43 -32.85 5.73
CA GLY A 682 -12.45 -33.46 6.64
C GLY A 682 -12.22 -34.96 6.39
N ARG A 683 -13.30 -35.71 6.17
CA ARG A 683 -13.37 -37.17 5.92
C ARG A 683 -13.25 -38.03 7.18
N TRP A 684 -12.04 -38.42 7.55
CA TRP A 684 -11.79 -39.34 8.67
C TRP A 684 -10.79 -38.66 9.58
N GLY A 685 -11.11 -38.54 10.85
CA GLY A 685 -10.27 -37.80 11.77
C GLY A 685 -11.16 -37.03 12.73
N ASN A 686 -10.57 -36.37 13.73
CA ASN A 686 -11.31 -35.38 14.50
C ASN A 686 -10.91 -34.01 13.95
N ASP A 687 -11.57 -33.60 12.89
CA ASP A 687 -11.11 -32.52 12.02
C ASP A 687 -11.55 -31.16 12.56
N ARG A 688 -10.80 -30.11 12.20
CA ARG A 688 -11.18 -28.71 12.40
C ARG A 688 -11.36 -28.07 11.04
N ILE A 689 -12.57 -27.63 10.75
CA ILE A 689 -12.94 -27.05 9.47
C ILE A 689 -13.45 -25.65 9.72
N TYR A 690 -12.78 -24.66 9.13
CA TYR A 690 -13.12 -23.24 9.21
C TYR A 690 -13.48 -22.73 7.82
N GLY A 691 -14.75 -22.36 7.61
CA GLY A 691 -15.21 -21.69 6.38
C GLY A 691 -14.60 -20.30 6.26
N GLN A 692 -14.75 -19.51 7.33
CA GLN A 692 -14.34 -18.11 7.46
C GLN A 692 -15.30 -17.14 6.77
N GLY A 693 -15.17 -16.83 5.49
CA GLY A 693 -15.92 -15.75 4.87
C GLY A 693 -16.62 -16.12 3.57
N GLY A 694 -17.91 -16.39 3.60
CA GLY A 694 -18.69 -16.74 2.41
C GLY A 694 -19.86 -17.63 2.80
N ASN A 695 -20.49 -18.28 1.83
CA ASN A 695 -21.54 -19.25 2.12
C ASN A 695 -20.96 -20.65 1.90
N ASP A 696 -20.44 -21.22 2.99
CA ASP A 696 -19.60 -22.41 2.92
C ASP A 696 -20.41 -23.69 3.12
N VAL A 697 -19.93 -24.78 2.51
CA VAL A 697 -20.47 -26.13 2.72
C VAL A 697 -19.43 -26.99 3.43
N LEU A 698 -19.69 -27.30 4.70
CA LEU A 698 -18.78 -28.01 5.58
C LEU A 698 -19.25 -29.45 5.80
N LEU A 699 -18.35 -30.38 5.51
CA LEU A 699 -18.51 -31.82 5.75
C LEU A 699 -17.41 -32.27 6.72
N GLY A 700 -17.76 -32.56 7.98
CA GLY A 700 -16.81 -33.12 8.94
C GLY A 700 -16.36 -34.51 8.50
N GLY A 701 -17.35 -35.39 8.28
CA GLY A 701 -17.14 -36.77 7.94
C GLY A 701 -17.38 -37.67 9.15
N ALA A 702 -16.50 -38.64 9.38
CA ALA A 702 -16.63 -39.55 10.50
C ALA A 702 -15.73 -39.13 11.67
N HIS A 703 -16.23 -39.36 12.88
CA HIS A 703 -15.67 -39.06 14.21
C HIS A 703 -16.16 -37.71 14.75
N GLN A 704 -15.35 -36.98 15.52
CA GLN A 704 -15.80 -35.79 16.25
C GLN A 704 -15.13 -34.56 15.68
N ASP A 705 -15.88 -33.81 14.90
CA ASP A 705 -15.34 -32.70 14.13
C ASP A 705 -15.75 -31.34 14.72
N ILE A 706 -14.99 -30.29 14.42
CA ILE A 706 -15.38 -28.90 14.66
C ILE A 706 -15.64 -28.27 13.29
N LEU A 707 -16.88 -27.85 13.06
CA LEU A 707 -17.30 -27.16 11.85
C LEU A 707 -17.67 -25.73 12.25
N ASP A 708 -16.85 -24.77 11.84
CA ASP A 708 -17.05 -23.35 12.07
C ASP A 708 -17.26 -22.65 10.73
N GLY A 709 -18.49 -22.23 10.43
CA GLY A 709 -18.82 -21.54 9.18
C GLY A 709 -18.18 -20.15 9.09
N GLY A 710 -18.09 -19.43 10.20
CA GLY A 710 -17.61 -18.07 10.22
C GLY A 710 -18.69 -17.04 9.88
N THR A 711 -18.48 -16.26 8.82
CA THR A 711 -19.39 -15.20 8.37
C THR A 711 -20.02 -15.58 7.03
N GLY A 712 -21.34 -15.41 6.95
CA GLY A 712 -22.12 -15.66 5.75
C GLY A 712 -23.29 -16.56 6.11
N THR A 713 -23.69 -17.45 5.21
CA THR A 713 -24.76 -18.43 5.46
C THR A 713 -24.19 -19.82 5.19
N ASP A 714 -23.84 -20.52 6.27
CA ASP A 714 -22.99 -21.70 6.18
C ASP A 714 -23.79 -22.99 6.41
N THR A 715 -23.45 -24.03 5.65
CA THR A 715 -24.18 -25.30 5.63
C THR A 715 -23.36 -26.43 6.24
N ALA A 716 -23.87 -27.04 7.31
CA ALA A 716 -23.42 -28.36 7.74
C ALA A 716 -24.07 -29.45 6.86
N ASN A 717 -23.26 -30.21 6.14
CA ASN A 717 -23.75 -31.16 5.14
C ASN A 717 -23.45 -32.62 5.53
N TYR A 718 -24.52 -33.39 5.76
CA TYR A 718 -24.46 -34.78 6.18
C TYR A 718 -25.00 -35.78 5.15
N ARG A 719 -25.05 -35.39 3.87
CA ARG A 719 -25.59 -36.22 2.77
C ARG A 719 -24.87 -37.57 2.60
N GLU A 720 -23.65 -37.68 3.10
CA GLU A 720 -22.83 -38.89 3.04
C GLU A 720 -23.17 -39.93 4.12
N SER A 721 -24.06 -39.62 5.06
CA SER A 721 -24.49 -40.59 6.06
C SER A 721 -25.19 -41.79 5.43
N TYR A 722 -24.78 -42.99 5.83
CA TYR A 722 -25.42 -44.25 5.40
C TYR A 722 -26.62 -44.65 6.27
N VAL A 723 -26.89 -43.92 7.36
CA VAL A 723 -27.98 -44.15 8.32
C VAL A 723 -28.78 -42.87 8.54
N GLY A 724 -30.03 -43.00 8.99
CA GLY A 724 -30.80 -41.85 9.43
C GLY A 724 -30.16 -41.17 10.64
N ILE A 725 -30.15 -39.85 10.65
CA ILE A 725 -29.45 -39.02 11.62
C ILE A 725 -30.40 -38.10 12.36
N ARG A 726 -30.03 -37.78 13.59
CA ARG A 726 -30.53 -36.63 14.33
C ARG A 726 -29.43 -35.57 14.31
N VAL A 727 -29.80 -34.35 13.93
CA VAL A 727 -28.92 -33.18 14.03
C VAL A 727 -29.70 -32.01 14.62
N ASP A 728 -29.08 -31.29 15.54
CA ASP A 728 -29.64 -30.13 16.22
C ASP A 728 -28.60 -29.02 16.33
N LEU A 729 -28.80 -27.92 15.59
CA LEU A 729 -27.85 -26.80 15.56
C LEU A 729 -27.72 -26.08 16.91
N ALA A 730 -28.71 -26.17 17.80
CA ALA A 730 -28.65 -25.52 19.13
C ALA A 730 -28.19 -26.44 20.26
N ASP A 731 -28.17 -27.76 20.05
CA ASP A 731 -27.73 -28.75 21.03
C ASP A 731 -27.03 -29.92 20.34
N ALA A 732 -25.75 -29.73 20.02
CA ALA A 732 -24.97 -30.77 19.35
C ALA A 732 -24.83 -32.07 20.18
N SER A 733 -25.13 -32.05 21.48
CA SER A 733 -25.02 -33.25 22.34
C SER A 733 -26.02 -34.35 22.01
N VAL A 734 -27.07 -34.03 21.23
CA VAL A 734 -28.07 -35.00 20.77
C VAL A 734 -27.82 -35.50 19.35
N ASN A 735 -26.75 -35.07 18.69
CA ASN A 735 -26.45 -35.46 17.32
C ASN A 735 -26.06 -36.95 17.26
N THR A 736 -26.36 -37.61 16.13
CA THR A 736 -26.13 -39.05 15.94
C THR A 736 -25.56 -39.38 14.56
N GLY A 737 -25.09 -40.61 14.38
CA GLY A 737 -24.55 -41.06 13.09
C GLY A 737 -23.20 -40.41 12.85
N ILE A 738 -22.98 -39.88 11.63
CA ILE A 738 -21.75 -39.15 11.30
C ILE A 738 -21.67 -37.79 12.02
N ALA A 739 -22.81 -37.19 12.38
CA ALA A 739 -22.84 -35.93 13.13
C ALA A 739 -22.52 -36.09 14.65
N ALA A 740 -22.25 -37.30 15.11
CA ALA A 740 -22.22 -37.63 16.53
C ALA A 740 -20.96 -37.09 17.23
N GLY A 741 -21.12 -36.04 18.02
CA GLY A 741 -20.02 -35.42 18.76
C GLY A 741 -19.38 -34.25 18.03
N ASP A 742 -19.88 -33.90 16.84
CA ASP A 742 -19.50 -32.68 16.15
C ASP A 742 -19.83 -31.45 16.99
N THR A 743 -19.00 -30.43 16.86
CA THR A 743 -19.29 -29.08 17.34
C THR A 743 -19.58 -28.19 16.14
N LEU A 744 -20.79 -27.63 16.10
CA LEU A 744 -21.25 -26.75 15.03
C LEU A 744 -21.24 -25.31 15.53
N ILE A 745 -20.50 -24.45 14.84
CA ILE A 745 -20.30 -23.03 15.19
C ILE A 745 -20.65 -22.20 13.96
N SER A 746 -21.47 -21.15 14.14
CA SER A 746 -21.89 -20.26 13.05
C SER A 746 -22.38 -21.03 11.82
N ILE A 747 -23.31 -21.96 12.05
CA ILE A 747 -23.98 -22.74 11.00
C ILE A 747 -25.45 -22.34 10.98
N GLU A 748 -25.92 -21.90 9.82
CA GLU A 748 -27.31 -21.50 9.58
C GLU A 748 -28.08 -22.61 8.85
N ASP A 749 -27.43 -23.38 7.99
CA ASP A 749 -28.07 -24.31 7.08
C ASP A 749 -27.67 -25.77 7.37
N LEU A 750 -28.59 -26.70 7.09
CA LEU A 750 -28.42 -28.11 7.42
C LEU A 750 -28.96 -29.03 6.32
N TYR A 751 -28.09 -29.90 5.80
CA TYR A 751 -28.48 -30.94 4.86
C TYR A 751 -28.43 -32.33 5.49
N GLY A 752 -29.55 -33.04 5.41
CA GLY A 752 -29.73 -34.42 5.82
C GLY A 752 -29.11 -35.44 4.87
N SER A 753 -29.34 -36.70 5.20
CA SER A 753 -28.93 -37.90 4.50
C SER A 753 -30.01 -38.42 3.54
N ALA A 754 -29.75 -39.52 2.84
CA ALA A 754 -30.78 -40.20 2.04
C ALA A 754 -31.64 -41.18 2.87
N LYS A 755 -31.86 -40.91 4.16
CA LYS A 755 -32.54 -41.80 5.11
C LYS A 755 -33.46 -40.96 5.98
N ASP A 756 -34.38 -41.63 6.68
CA ASP A 756 -35.30 -40.98 7.62
C ASP A 756 -34.55 -40.22 8.73
N ASP A 757 -34.57 -38.90 8.64
CA ASP A 757 -33.80 -37.98 9.47
C ASP A 757 -34.66 -37.18 10.46
N SER A 758 -33.99 -36.61 11.47
CA SER A 758 -34.57 -35.63 12.39
C SER A 758 -33.66 -34.43 12.52
N LEU A 759 -33.96 -33.39 11.74
CA LEU A 759 -33.13 -32.20 11.58
C LEU A 759 -33.77 -31.01 12.32
N ARG A 760 -32.98 -30.27 13.09
CA ARG A 760 -33.45 -29.07 13.81
C ARG A 760 -32.51 -27.89 13.64
N GLY A 761 -33.09 -26.76 13.27
CA GLY A 761 -32.43 -25.46 13.23
C GLY A 761 -32.16 -24.89 14.62
N ASN A 762 -31.81 -23.60 14.66
CA ASN A 762 -31.59 -22.83 15.88
C ASN A 762 -32.69 -21.74 16.02
N ASN A 763 -32.38 -20.53 16.48
CA ASN A 763 -33.38 -19.44 16.57
C ASN A 763 -33.14 -18.33 15.52
N GLY A 764 -32.16 -18.52 14.64
CA GLY A 764 -31.92 -17.70 13.46
C GLY A 764 -32.64 -18.28 12.24
N ALA A 765 -32.61 -17.57 11.12
CA ALA A 765 -33.18 -18.09 9.87
C ALA A 765 -32.32 -19.26 9.35
N ASN A 766 -32.94 -20.43 9.16
CA ASN A 766 -32.27 -21.64 8.73
C ASN A 766 -32.87 -22.19 7.42
N THR A 767 -32.02 -22.71 6.52
CA THR A 767 -32.44 -23.63 5.45
C THR A 767 -32.17 -25.06 5.86
N ILE A 768 -33.21 -25.89 5.90
CA ILE A 768 -33.10 -27.31 6.26
C ILE A 768 -33.61 -28.16 5.09
N ASP A 769 -32.76 -29.03 4.56
CA ASP A 769 -33.07 -29.97 3.46
C ASP A 769 -32.97 -31.43 3.96
N GLY A 770 -34.10 -32.13 4.02
CA GLY A 770 -34.18 -33.56 4.36
C GLY A 770 -33.67 -34.49 3.25
N TRP A 771 -33.64 -33.99 2.02
CA TRP A 771 -33.27 -34.71 0.81
C TRP A 771 -34.18 -35.89 0.43
N THR A 772 -33.94 -37.09 0.95
CA THR A 772 -34.81 -38.24 0.69
C THR A 772 -34.96 -39.08 1.95
N GLY A 773 -36.14 -39.60 2.21
CA GLY A 773 -36.42 -40.28 3.47
C GLY A 773 -37.75 -39.78 4.01
N ASN A 774 -38.25 -40.36 5.09
CA ASN A 774 -39.37 -39.78 5.82
C ASN A 774 -38.82 -38.93 6.97
N ASP A 775 -38.68 -37.64 6.73
CA ASP A 775 -37.88 -36.77 7.56
C ASP A 775 -38.75 -35.95 8.52
N ASN A 776 -38.14 -35.55 9.63
CA ASN A 776 -38.77 -34.64 10.60
C ASN A 776 -37.93 -33.37 10.72
N LEU A 777 -38.41 -32.26 10.16
CA LEU A 777 -37.71 -30.98 10.07
C LEU A 777 -38.33 -29.97 11.03
N TYR A 778 -37.50 -29.34 11.86
CA TYR A 778 -37.93 -28.31 12.82
C TYR A 778 -37.11 -27.03 12.63
N GLY A 779 -37.72 -25.95 12.15
CA GLY A 779 -37.07 -24.63 12.03
C GLY A 779 -36.79 -24.00 13.40
N ARG A 780 -37.84 -23.95 14.24
CA ARG A 780 -37.94 -23.39 15.61
C ARG A 780 -38.23 -21.91 15.63
N GLY A 781 -37.28 -21.04 15.35
CA GLY A 781 -37.53 -19.60 15.34
C GLY A 781 -36.58 -18.91 14.38
N GLY A 782 -36.97 -17.77 13.85
CA GLY A 782 -36.36 -17.23 12.64
C GLY A 782 -37.28 -17.47 11.44
N ASP A 783 -36.96 -16.86 10.30
CA ASP A 783 -37.73 -17.04 9.07
C ASP A 783 -37.12 -18.22 8.29
N ASP A 784 -37.62 -19.43 8.53
CA ASP A 784 -36.96 -20.66 8.10
C ASP A 784 -37.40 -21.12 6.69
N ARG A 785 -36.55 -21.85 5.99
CA ARG A 785 -36.87 -22.55 4.73
C ARG A 785 -36.72 -24.06 4.93
N LEU A 786 -37.84 -24.77 4.95
CA LEU A 786 -37.87 -26.22 5.19
C LEU A 786 -38.22 -26.98 3.90
N ILE A 787 -37.31 -27.85 3.46
CA ILE A 787 -37.43 -28.68 2.27
C ILE A 787 -37.46 -30.14 2.73
N GLY A 788 -38.64 -30.78 2.71
CA GLY A 788 -38.76 -32.21 3.05
C GLY A 788 -38.02 -33.07 2.04
N GLY A 789 -38.30 -32.83 0.76
CA GLY A 789 -37.71 -33.57 -0.35
C GLY A 789 -38.57 -34.78 -0.70
N GLN A 790 -37.92 -35.90 -1.05
CA GLN A 790 -38.66 -37.11 -1.39
C GLN A 790 -38.98 -37.95 -0.14
N GLY A 791 -40.26 -38.14 0.15
CA GLY A 791 -40.72 -39.12 1.13
C GLY A 791 -42.02 -38.67 1.77
N ASP A 792 -42.36 -39.20 2.94
CA ASP A 792 -43.51 -38.75 3.70
C ASP A 792 -43.02 -37.90 4.87
N ASP A 793 -42.84 -36.60 4.64
CA ASP A 793 -42.13 -35.73 5.58
C ASP A 793 -43.05 -35.02 6.58
N LYS A 794 -42.45 -34.60 7.69
CA LYS A 794 -43.12 -33.74 8.68
C LYS A 794 -42.30 -32.50 8.97
N LEU A 795 -42.95 -31.35 8.85
CA LEU A 795 -42.31 -30.04 8.89
C LEU A 795 -42.97 -29.18 9.97
N TRP A 796 -42.15 -28.60 10.83
CA TRP A 796 -42.52 -27.62 11.85
C TRP A 796 -41.70 -26.35 11.65
N GLY A 797 -42.34 -25.25 11.24
CA GLY A 797 -41.67 -23.96 11.06
C GLY A 797 -41.33 -23.33 12.40
N GLY A 798 -42.32 -23.25 13.28
CA GLY A 798 -42.19 -22.62 14.58
C GLY A 798 -42.47 -21.12 14.53
N ALA A 799 -41.52 -20.31 14.99
CA ALA A 799 -41.68 -18.88 15.25
C ALA A 799 -40.94 -18.01 14.22
N GLY A 800 -41.60 -17.67 13.12
CA GLY A 800 -41.18 -16.64 12.17
C GLY A 800 -42.03 -16.74 10.92
N ALA A 801 -41.62 -16.07 9.85
CA ALA A 801 -42.27 -16.17 8.55
C ALA A 801 -41.64 -17.30 7.74
N ASP A 802 -42.10 -18.52 7.99
CA ASP A 802 -41.46 -19.74 7.46
C ASP A 802 -41.91 -20.08 6.04
N THR A 803 -41.05 -20.73 5.26
CA THR A 803 -41.36 -21.23 3.91
C THR A 803 -41.22 -22.75 3.87
N PHE A 804 -42.36 -23.43 3.70
CA PHE A 804 -42.42 -24.87 3.51
C PHE A 804 -42.37 -25.20 2.02
N VAL A 805 -41.43 -26.02 1.61
CA VAL A 805 -41.18 -26.38 0.21
C VAL A 805 -41.66 -27.80 -0.03
N PHE A 806 -42.55 -27.95 -1.01
CA PHE A 806 -43.13 -29.24 -1.38
C PHE A 806 -42.78 -29.58 -2.83
N ASP A 807 -42.06 -30.68 -3.03
CA ASP A 807 -41.58 -31.14 -4.34
C ASP A 807 -42.02 -32.57 -4.70
N ALA A 808 -42.24 -33.45 -3.73
CA ALA A 808 -42.82 -34.79 -3.91
C ALA A 808 -43.38 -35.33 -2.59
N GLY A 809 -44.00 -36.53 -2.63
CA GLY A 809 -44.27 -37.27 -1.39
C GLY A 809 -45.58 -36.94 -0.67
N ALA A 810 -45.79 -37.55 0.51
CA ALA A 810 -46.98 -37.34 1.32
C ALA A 810 -46.68 -36.55 2.60
N ASP A 811 -46.41 -35.26 2.42
CA ASP A 811 -45.89 -34.38 3.46
C ASP A 811 -46.97 -33.77 4.35
N ARG A 812 -46.54 -33.42 5.56
CA ARG A 812 -47.37 -32.79 6.58
C ARG A 812 -46.66 -31.57 7.17
N VAL A 813 -47.31 -30.42 7.07
CA VAL A 813 -46.93 -29.23 7.81
C VAL A 813 -47.79 -29.16 9.06
N GLU A 814 -47.12 -29.19 10.20
CA GLU A 814 -47.74 -29.46 11.50
C GLU A 814 -48.15 -28.20 12.26
N ASP A 815 -47.60 -27.03 11.90
CA ASP A 815 -47.81 -25.77 12.63
C ASP A 815 -48.03 -24.52 11.76
N PHE A 816 -48.36 -24.67 10.47
CA PHE A 816 -48.57 -23.55 9.53
C PHE A 816 -49.50 -22.45 10.11
N THR A 817 -49.09 -21.19 9.95
CA THR A 817 -49.83 -20.04 10.46
C THR A 817 -49.70 -18.79 9.57
N ALA A 818 -50.81 -18.43 8.93
CA ALA A 818 -50.94 -17.20 8.17
C ALA A 818 -50.70 -15.92 9.00
N VAL A 819 -50.81 -16.00 10.34
CA VAL A 819 -50.56 -14.86 11.24
C VAL A 819 -49.08 -14.50 11.29
N GLN A 820 -48.20 -15.51 11.23
CA GLN A 820 -46.75 -15.28 11.20
C GLN A 820 -46.22 -15.08 9.78
N ASN A 821 -47.11 -15.13 8.78
CA ASN A 821 -46.82 -14.98 7.37
C ASN A 821 -46.02 -16.15 6.76
N ASP A 822 -46.29 -17.35 7.28
CA ASP A 822 -45.81 -18.60 6.69
C ASP A 822 -46.28 -18.74 5.24
N ARG A 823 -45.46 -19.40 4.43
CA ARG A 823 -45.67 -19.61 3.00
C ARG A 823 -45.44 -21.05 2.60
N ILE A 824 -46.09 -21.43 1.50
CA ILE A 824 -45.97 -22.74 0.88
C ILE A 824 -45.46 -22.53 -0.55
N ALA A 825 -44.30 -23.10 -0.82
CA ALA A 825 -43.69 -23.13 -2.13
C ALA A 825 -43.92 -24.51 -2.77
N ILE A 826 -44.62 -24.55 -3.91
CA ILE A 826 -44.92 -25.78 -4.64
C ILE A 826 -44.00 -25.89 -5.86
N ASP A 827 -43.31 -27.01 -6.02
CA ASP A 827 -42.52 -27.26 -7.22
C ASP A 827 -43.43 -27.28 -8.46
N LYS A 828 -43.09 -26.47 -9.48
CA LYS A 828 -43.85 -26.42 -10.73
C LYS A 828 -43.97 -27.79 -11.43
N ALA A 829 -43.05 -28.73 -11.18
CA ALA A 829 -43.09 -30.08 -11.74
C ALA A 829 -44.37 -30.84 -11.34
N LEU A 830 -44.89 -30.59 -10.12
CA LEU A 830 -46.13 -31.20 -9.61
C LEU A 830 -47.39 -30.69 -10.33
N ILE A 831 -47.32 -29.49 -10.89
CA ILE A 831 -48.43 -28.80 -11.57
C ILE A 831 -48.20 -28.72 -13.10
N GLY A 832 -47.46 -29.69 -13.65
CA GLY A 832 -47.25 -29.84 -15.09
C GLY A 832 -46.36 -28.77 -15.72
N GLY A 833 -45.46 -28.15 -14.94
CA GLY A 833 -44.53 -27.11 -15.37
C GLY A 833 -45.17 -25.75 -15.65
N SER A 834 -46.43 -25.55 -15.26
CA SER A 834 -47.17 -24.31 -15.48
C SER A 834 -46.89 -23.28 -14.38
N VAL A 835 -46.84 -22.00 -14.73
CA VAL A 835 -46.79 -20.90 -13.74
C VAL A 835 -48.22 -20.59 -13.32
N LEU A 836 -48.71 -21.29 -12.30
CA LEU A 836 -50.02 -21.02 -11.69
C LEU A 836 -49.88 -19.99 -10.56
N THR A 837 -50.87 -19.12 -10.44
CA THR A 837 -51.02 -18.23 -9.27
C THR A 837 -51.44 -19.03 -8.03
N GLY A 838 -51.18 -18.51 -6.83
CA GLY A 838 -51.63 -19.15 -5.58
C GLY A 838 -53.13 -19.47 -5.56
N ALA A 839 -53.96 -18.57 -6.12
CA ALA A 839 -55.40 -18.79 -6.27
C ALA A 839 -55.74 -19.96 -7.19
N GLU A 840 -55.02 -20.13 -8.31
CA GLU A 840 -55.22 -21.25 -9.22
C GLU A 840 -54.75 -22.58 -8.61
N ILE A 841 -53.65 -22.56 -7.85
CA ILE A 841 -53.15 -23.75 -7.14
C ILE A 841 -54.17 -24.18 -6.08
N VAL A 842 -54.60 -23.27 -5.21
CA VAL A 842 -55.57 -23.56 -4.15
C VAL A 842 -56.89 -24.04 -4.74
N ALA A 843 -57.39 -23.42 -5.81
CA ALA A 843 -58.65 -23.82 -6.44
C ALA A 843 -58.58 -25.18 -7.13
N SER A 844 -57.41 -25.58 -7.64
CA SER A 844 -57.24 -26.81 -8.44
C SER A 844 -56.88 -28.02 -7.59
N TYR A 845 -56.10 -27.82 -6.53
CA TYR A 845 -55.46 -28.93 -5.80
C TYR A 845 -55.85 -29.01 -4.32
N ALA A 846 -56.31 -27.93 -3.69
CA ALA A 846 -56.62 -27.92 -2.26
C ALA A 846 -58.07 -28.33 -1.95
N SER A 847 -58.26 -29.16 -0.92
CA SER A 847 -59.57 -29.55 -0.39
C SER A 847 -59.52 -29.73 1.13
N VAL A 848 -60.68 -29.71 1.80
CA VAL A 848 -60.75 -29.99 3.25
C VAL A 848 -61.11 -31.46 3.47
N VAL A 849 -60.20 -32.23 4.03
CA VAL A 849 -60.35 -33.66 4.32
C VAL A 849 -60.11 -33.91 5.81
N GLY A 850 -61.07 -34.53 6.49
CA GLY A 850 -60.92 -34.85 7.93
C GLY A 850 -60.79 -33.64 8.85
N GLY A 851 -61.14 -32.44 8.39
CA GLY A 851 -60.98 -31.19 9.14
C GLY A 851 -59.64 -30.46 8.91
N MET A 852 -58.81 -30.95 8.00
CA MET A 852 -57.52 -30.37 7.61
C MET A 852 -57.55 -29.96 6.13
N VAL A 853 -56.69 -29.02 5.73
CA VAL A 853 -56.48 -28.69 4.32
C VAL A 853 -55.47 -29.68 3.72
N VAL A 854 -55.82 -30.28 2.60
CA VAL A 854 -54.99 -31.23 1.85
C VAL A 854 -54.89 -30.76 0.41
N PHE A 855 -53.66 -30.56 -0.07
CA PHE A 855 -53.36 -30.44 -1.50
C PHE A 855 -53.10 -31.84 -2.05
N ASP A 856 -53.78 -32.22 -3.13
CA ASP A 856 -53.57 -33.49 -3.84
C ASP A 856 -53.15 -33.21 -5.28
N PHE A 857 -51.89 -33.48 -5.59
CA PHE A 857 -51.30 -33.28 -6.92
C PHE A 857 -51.34 -34.56 -7.77
N GLY A 858 -51.94 -35.62 -7.25
CA GLY A 858 -52.02 -36.94 -7.88
C GLY A 858 -50.74 -37.76 -7.71
N SER A 859 -50.82 -39.02 -8.15
CA SER A 859 -49.71 -40.00 -8.08
C SER A 859 -49.16 -40.26 -6.67
N GLY A 860 -49.93 -39.95 -5.62
CA GLY A 860 -49.50 -40.09 -4.23
C GLY A 860 -48.82 -38.85 -3.65
N ASN A 861 -48.66 -37.77 -4.44
CA ASN A 861 -48.09 -36.52 -3.95
C ASN A 861 -49.16 -35.68 -3.25
N THR A 862 -49.09 -35.57 -1.93
CA THR A 862 -50.05 -34.82 -1.13
C THR A 862 -49.35 -33.96 -0.08
N LEU A 863 -49.82 -32.72 0.11
CA LEU A 863 -49.38 -31.85 1.20
C LEU A 863 -50.55 -31.59 2.16
N THR A 864 -50.41 -31.98 3.42
CA THR A 864 -51.42 -31.75 4.46
C THR A 864 -51.02 -30.62 5.39
N LEU A 865 -51.91 -29.66 5.63
CA LEU A 865 -51.74 -28.58 6.60
C LEU A 865 -52.63 -28.86 7.82
N GLU A 866 -52.00 -29.30 8.92
CA GLU A 866 -52.69 -29.84 10.10
C GLU A 866 -53.52 -28.79 10.86
N THR A 867 -53.07 -27.54 10.86
CA THR A 867 -53.65 -26.44 11.63
C THR A 867 -54.82 -25.75 10.94
N LEU A 868 -55.01 -25.96 9.63
CA LEU A 868 -56.00 -25.26 8.83
C LEU A 868 -57.24 -26.11 8.56
N ALA A 869 -58.42 -25.59 8.90
CA ALA A 869 -59.70 -26.24 8.63
C ALA A 869 -60.47 -25.61 7.42
N SER A 870 -59.85 -24.67 6.71
CA SER A 870 -60.45 -23.96 5.57
C SER A 870 -59.38 -23.47 4.60
N THR A 871 -59.69 -23.44 3.31
CA THR A 871 -58.83 -22.87 2.24
C THR A 871 -59.00 -21.37 2.04
N ALA A 872 -59.92 -20.72 2.77
CA ALA A 872 -60.22 -19.30 2.57
C ALA A 872 -59.01 -18.41 2.90
N GLY A 873 -58.57 -17.61 1.92
CA GLY A 873 -57.44 -16.68 2.05
C GLY A 873 -56.06 -17.32 1.95
N LEU A 874 -55.98 -18.64 1.76
CA LEU A 874 -54.73 -19.39 1.61
C LEU A 874 -53.98 -19.03 0.31
N ASP A 875 -54.71 -18.53 -0.70
CA ASP A 875 -54.16 -18.13 -1.99
C ASP A 875 -53.08 -17.04 -1.92
N ALA A 876 -53.05 -16.25 -0.84
CA ALA A 876 -52.03 -15.22 -0.62
C ALA A 876 -50.68 -15.78 -0.11
N TYR A 877 -50.64 -17.03 0.34
CA TYR A 877 -49.48 -17.65 0.99
C TYR A 877 -48.90 -18.82 0.20
N VAL A 878 -49.52 -19.18 -0.92
CA VAL A 878 -49.10 -20.30 -1.79
C VAL A 878 -48.55 -19.75 -3.10
N PHE A 879 -47.40 -20.26 -3.55
CA PHE A 879 -46.82 -19.91 -4.84
C PHE A 879 -46.09 -21.10 -5.47
N ALA A 880 -45.86 -21.04 -6.79
CA ALA A 880 -45.03 -22.00 -7.52
C ALA A 880 -43.65 -21.42 -7.82
N PHE A 881 -42.61 -22.26 -7.89
CA PHE A 881 -41.22 -21.85 -8.16
C PHE A 881 -40.56 -22.60 -9.34
#